data_AF-A0A9E0SUB0-F1
#
_entry.id   AF-A0A9E0SUB0-F1
#
_cell.length_a   1.000
_cell.length_b   1.000
_cell.length_c   1.000
_cell.angle_alpha   90.00
_cell.angle_beta   90.00
_cell.angle_gamma   90.00
#
_symmetry.space_group_name_H-M   'P 1'
#
loop_
_entity.id
_entity.type
_entity.pdbx_description
1 polymer ?
#
loop_
_entity_poly.entity_id
_entity_poly.type
_entity_poly.pdbx_seq_one_letter_code
_entity_poly.pdbx_strand_id
1 'polypeptide(L)'
;MSEVEGTVQGHRDGHGFVVRDDRQPDLYLSQQEMRAVLHRDRVKARIIRYDRKNRPEGRIVEILERKKAPIIGRLLHESGVWLVAPEDKRYGQDILIPKNAIANATAGQVVAIELTEPPSMYSQPVGRVTEVLGEIDDPGMEIEIAVRKYEVPHRFSPETLAQAAALPDKIRPADRKNRIDLTDVPLVTIDGEDARDFDDAVYCEPAKIGRVKSANGWRLVVAIADVSHYVKPAEPIDVDAYERATSVYFPRRVIPMLPEKLSNGLCSLNPNEDRLAMVCDMLVTAAGEIHAYQFFPAVICSHARFTYTEVAAILANTRGPEAARRQDRVPDLLNLHEVYRALLKERAKRGAVDFETTETQIVADENGRIEKIVPRTRTEAHKLIEEAMLAANVCAADFIERSKHPSLYRVHEGPTPEKRTLLQSYLKALGLGLAISDDPKPGEFQAIAAATQGRPDAQQIHMMLLRSMQQAIYTATNSGHFGLAYEAYTHFTSPIRRYPDLLVHRVIKALLGARRYHLSGAAIEEPPRTRKLAHPGARAKPAKASGTELELWEAAGAHCSVNERRADEASRDVEAWLKCRYMREHLGEEYGGTVSAVTPFGLFVQLDGLYVEGLVHITELGGEYYRFDEVRQELRGERSGIRYTVGARVRVQVSRVDLDGRKIDFRMVRDAAEDAAALRSRRDRTASDELAAVKGADRAAKAAAKGKQRSPRPAKSASRKSAGRLAGKSTRRR
;
A
#
# COMPACT_ATOMS: atom_id res chain seq x y z
N MET A 1 22.14 -33.64 10.35
CA MET A 1 21.81 -32.20 10.44
C MET A 1 21.68 -31.68 9.03
N SER A 2 20.66 -30.89 8.73
CA SER A 2 20.40 -30.38 7.37
C SER A 2 21.24 -29.14 7.07
N GLU A 3 21.74 -29.07 5.84
CA GLU A 3 22.32 -27.87 5.24
C GLU A 3 21.27 -27.20 4.35
N VAL A 4 21.32 -25.88 4.28
CA VAL A 4 20.36 -25.04 3.56
C VAL A 4 21.11 -23.97 2.81
N GLU A 5 20.62 -23.59 1.64
CA GLU A 5 21.13 -22.46 0.87
C GLU A 5 20.14 -21.30 0.97
N GLY A 6 20.68 -20.09 0.92
CA GLY A 6 19.86 -18.90 0.97
C GLY A 6 20.67 -17.62 1.01
N THR A 7 19.98 -16.51 1.22
CA THR A 7 20.56 -15.16 1.21
C THR A 7 20.62 -14.58 2.62
N VAL A 8 21.76 -13.99 3.00
CA VAL A 8 21.95 -13.34 4.30
C VAL A 8 21.16 -12.04 4.37
N GLN A 9 20.26 -11.94 5.34
CA GLN A 9 19.59 -10.72 5.74
C GLN A 9 20.16 -10.24 7.06
N GLY A 10 21.02 -9.23 7.03
CA GLY A 10 21.58 -8.64 8.25
C GLY A 10 20.53 -7.81 9.00
N HIS A 11 20.77 -7.61 10.29
CA HIS A 11 19.97 -6.78 11.18
C HIS A 11 20.83 -5.66 11.79
N ARG A 12 20.24 -4.50 12.03
CA ARG A 12 20.92 -3.33 12.63
C ARG A 12 21.55 -3.59 14.01
N ASP A 13 21.06 -4.60 14.72
CA ASP A 13 21.58 -5.02 16.04
C ASP A 13 22.72 -6.05 15.91
N GLY A 14 23.26 -6.24 14.70
CA GLY A 14 24.42 -7.08 14.40
C GLY A 14 24.12 -8.57 14.20
N HIS A 15 22.93 -9.07 14.58
CA HIS A 15 22.50 -10.42 14.22
C HIS A 15 21.99 -10.46 12.77
N GLY A 16 21.60 -11.64 12.27
CA GLY A 16 21.00 -11.75 10.94
C GLY A 16 20.21 -13.02 10.75
N PHE A 17 19.78 -13.25 9.52
CA PHE A 17 19.02 -14.41 9.11
C PHE A 17 19.52 -14.91 7.76
N VAL A 18 19.36 -16.21 7.47
CA VAL A 18 19.42 -16.71 6.10
C VAL A 18 17.99 -16.93 5.64
N VAL A 19 17.56 -16.12 4.66
CA VAL A 19 16.31 -16.32 3.94
C VAL A 19 16.52 -17.48 3.00
N ARG A 20 15.84 -18.59 3.28
CA ARG A 20 16.13 -19.88 2.64
C ARG A 20 15.49 -19.99 1.27
N ASP A 21 16.19 -20.59 0.32
CA ASP A 21 15.70 -20.81 -1.05
C ASP A 21 14.48 -21.75 -1.08
N ASP A 22 14.37 -22.65 -0.10
CA ASP A 22 13.26 -23.60 0.07
C ASP A 22 12.00 -22.96 0.70
N ARG A 23 12.01 -21.65 0.97
CA ARG A 23 10.91 -20.86 1.56
C ARG A 23 10.41 -21.40 2.91
N GLN A 24 11.23 -22.19 3.60
CA GLN A 24 11.01 -22.56 5.00
C GLN A 24 11.38 -21.40 5.94
N PRO A 25 11.02 -21.47 7.23
CA PRO A 25 11.35 -20.43 8.19
C PRO A 25 12.85 -20.06 8.18
N ASP A 26 13.11 -18.75 8.19
CA ASP A 26 14.45 -18.19 8.12
C ASP A 26 15.36 -18.74 9.23
N LEU A 27 16.62 -18.96 8.87
CA LEU A 27 17.63 -19.47 9.79
C LEU A 27 18.29 -18.32 10.54
N TYR A 28 18.13 -18.26 11.85
CA TYR A 28 18.77 -17.23 12.66
C TYR A 28 20.30 -17.39 12.69
N LEU A 29 21.01 -16.27 12.51
CA LEU A 29 22.46 -16.12 12.63
C LEU A 29 22.81 -15.21 13.81
N SER A 30 23.70 -15.68 14.68
CA SER A 30 24.22 -14.88 15.79
C SER A 30 25.11 -13.72 15.30
N GLN A 31 25.33 -12.72 16.16
CA GLN A 31 26.30 -11.64 15.89
C GLN A 31 27.70 -12.16 15.56
N GLN A 32 28.11 -13.27 16.16
CA GLN A 32 29.42 -13.86 15.91
C GLN A 32 29.52 -14.43 14.49
N GLU A 33 28.46 -15.09 14.01
CA GLU A 33 28.39 -15.63 12.64
C GLU A 33 28.33 -14.51 11.59
N MET A 34 27.62 -13.42 11.90
CA MET A 34 27.52 -12.25 11.03
C MET A 34 28.84 -11.51 10.81
N ARG A 35 29.90 -11.77 11.59
CA ARG A 35 31.22 -11.15 11.36
C ARG A 35 31.85 -11.58 10.04
N ALA A 36 31.64 -12.82 9.60
CA ALA A 36 32.27 -13.36 8.40
C ALA A 36 31.50 -13.11 7.09
N VAL A 37 30.24 -12.66 7.21
CA VAL A 37 29.33 -12.46 6.08
C VAL A 37 28.81 -11.02 6.05
N LEU A 38 28.30 -10.61 4.90
CA LEU A 38 27.63 -9.33 4.73
C LEU A 38 26.17 -9.53 4.39
N HIS A 39 25.37 -8.49 4.58
CA HIS A 39 24.02 -8.45 4.05
C HIS A 39 24.05 -8.71 2.53
N ARG A 40 23.17 -9.61 2.07
CA ARG A 40 22.97 -10.07 0.68
C ARG A 40 23.99 -11.08 0.17
N ASP A 41 24.88 -11.60 1.00
CA ASP A 41 25.69 -12.75 0.62
C ASP A 41 24.81 -13.98 0.40
N ARG A 42 25.10 -14.76 -0.65
CA ARG A 42 24.52 -16.08 -0.84
C ARG A 42 25.39 -17.09 -0.11
N VAL A 43 24.77 -17.86 0.77
CA VAL A 43 25.49 -18.73 1.70
C VAL A 43 24.86 -20.11 1.74
N LYS A 44 25.71 -21.08 2.06
CA LYS A 44 25.29 -22.38 2.56
C LYS A 44 25.46 -22.39 4.07
N ALA A 45 24.39 -22.68 4.79
CA ALA A 45 24.35 -22.67 6.24
C ALA A 45 23.87 -24.02 6.78
N ARG A 46 24.33 -24.38 7.98
CA ARG A 46 23.92 -25.62 8.66
C ARG A 46 23.05 -25.28 9.86
N ILE A 47 21.93 -26.00 9.99
CA ILE A 47 21.07 -25.89 11.17
C ILE A 47 21.76 -26.61 12.33
N ILE A 48 22.03 -25.87 13.41
CA ILE A 48 22.69 -26.39 14.62
C ILE A 48 21.64 -26.79 15.65
N ARG A 49 20.60 -25.97 15.84
CA ARG A 49 19.55 -26.22 16.83
C ARG A 49 18.25 -25.52 16.46
N TYR A 50 17.20 -25.86 17.19
CA TYR A 50 15.93 -25.13 17.20
C TYR A 50 15.75 -24.50 18.57
N ASP A 51 15.23 -23.27 18.60
CA ASP A 51 14.89 -22.59 19.85
C ASP A 51 13.59 -23.16 20.47
N ARG A 52 13.20 -22.64 21.64
CA ARG A 52 11.98 -23.06 22.34
C ARG A 52 10.68 -22.81 21.56
N LYS A 53 10.73 -21.95 20.53
CA LYS A 53 9.61 -21.63 19.62
C LYS A 53 9.75 -22.36 18.28
N ASN A 54 10.61 -23.39 18.22
CA ASN A 54 10.90 -24.18 17.03
C ASN A 54 11.48 -23.36 15.86
N ARG A 55 12.16 -22.25 16.13
CA ARG A 55 12.86 -21.46 15.11
C ARG A 55 14.28 -22.00 14.91
N PRO A 56 14.73 -22.19 13.66
CA PRO A 56 16.05 -22.75 13.39
C PRO A 56 17.15 -21.71 13.65
N GLU A 57 18.24 -22.14 14.27
CA GLU A 57 19.48 -21.39 14.44
C GLU A 57 20.63 -22.14 13.77
N GLY A 58 21.50 -21.41 13.08
CA GLY A 58 22.54 -22.03 12.28
C GLY A 58 23.84 -21.25 12.20
N ARG A 59 24.76 -21.85 11.46
CA ARG A 59 26.12 -21.38 11.24
C ARG A 59 26.45 -21.41 9.77
N ILE A 60 27.23 -20.45 9.31
CA ILE A 60 27.70 -20.38 7.93
C ILE A 60 28.72 -21.50 7.71
N VAL A 61 28.49 -22.29 6.66
CA VAL A 61 29.41 -23.35 6.22
C VAL A 61 30.28 -22.81 5.09
N GLU A 62 29.65 -22.15 4.14
CA GLU A 62 30.29 -21.68 2.91
C GLU A 62 29.57 -20.43 2.39
N ILE A 63 30.34 -19.54 1.75
CA ILE A 63 29.81 -18.39 1.04
C ILE A 63 29.85 -18.74 -0.44
N LEU A 64 28.68 -18.93 -1.02
CA LEU A 64 28.51 -19.34 -2.41
C LEU A 64 28.74 -18.16 -3.36
N GLU A 65 28.27 -16.98 -2.97
CA GLU A 65 28.39 -15.77 -3.78
C GLU A 65 28.42 -14.52 -2.89
N ARG A 66 29.38 -13.63 -3.14
CA ARG A 66 29.41 -12.28 -2.58
C ARG A 66 28.82 -11.34 -3.62
N LYS A 67 27.82 -10.53 -3.23
CA LYS A 67 27.21 -9.59 -4.16
C LYS A 67 28.17 -8.44 -4.46
N LYS A 68 28.43 -8.17 -5.75
CA LYS A 68 29.34 -7.10 -6.21
C LYS A 68 28.69 -5.71 -6.30
N ALA A 69 27.49 -5.55 -5.74
CA ALA A 69 26.81 -4.27 -5.76
C ALA A 69 27.58 -3.23 -4.94
N PRO A 70 27.67 -1.98 -5.41
CA PRO A 70 28.35 -0.93 -4.67
C PRO A 70 27.64 -0.68 -3.34
N ILE A 71 28.42 -0.57 -2.27
CA ILE A 71 27.92 -0.25 -0.93
C ILE A 71 27.99 1.27 -0.76
N ILE A 72 26.88 1.88 -0.34
CA ILE A 72 26.83 3.33 -0.09
C ILE A 72 27.01 3.59 1.39
N GLY A 73 27.84 4.58 1.71
CA GLY A 73 28.10 4.97 3.07
C GLY A 73 28.74 6.34 3.16
N ARG A 74 28.83 6.84 4.38
CA ARG A 74 29.51 8.09 4.69
C ARG A 74 31.00 7.84 4.87
N LEU A 75 31.84 8.58 4.16
CA LEU A 75 33.29 8.55 4.34
C LEU A 75 33.67 9.30 5.61
N LEU A 76 34.34 8.62 6.52
CA LEU A 76 34.80 9.14 7.81
C LEU A 76 36.31 9.02 7.91
N HIS A 77 36.91 9.91 8.69
CA HIS A 77 38.34 9.88 9.00
C HIS A 77 38.51 9.98 10.51
N GLU A 78 38.73 8.84 11.15
CA GLU A 78 38.77 8.69 12.61
C GLU A 78 40.10 8.10 13.03
N SER A 79 40.74 8.73 14.02
CA SER A 79 42.04 8.25 14.57
C SER A 79 43.11 7.96 13.51
N GLY A 80 43.10 8.70 12.39
CA GLY A 80 44.06 8.53 11.28
C GLY A 80 43.72 7.41 10.28
N VAL A 81 42.55 6.77 10.43
CA VAL A 81 42.05 5.72 9.55
C VAL A 81 40.86 6.24 8.77
N TRP A 82 40.83 5.96 7.47
CA TRP A 82 39.66 6.21 6.63
C TRP A 82 38.75 5.00 6.69
N LEU A 83 37.47 5.24 6.91
CA LEU A 83 36.44 4.21 6.93
C LEU A 83 35.16 4.72 6.28
N VAL A 84 34.36 3.81 5.78
CA VAL A 84 33.02 4.10 5.28
C VAL A 84 32.03 3.42 6.19
N ALA A 85 31.16 4.23 6.81
CA ALA A 85 30.03 3.75 7.59
C ALA A 85 28.84 3.54 6.64
N PRO A 86 28.35 2.30 6.42
CA PRO A 86 27.27 2.05 5.49
C PRO A 86 25.97 2.77 5.87
N GLU A 87 25.26 3.29 4.87
CA GLU A 87 23.91 3.87 5.03
C GLU A 87 22.88 2.77 5.35
N ASP A 88 23.08 1.57 4.82
CA ASP A 88 22.31 0.40 5.23
C ASP A 88 22.92 -0.27 6.46
N LYS A 89 22.35 0.03 7.63
CA LYS A 89 22.80 -0.52 8.93
C LYS A 89 22.74 -2.05 9.00
N ARG A 90 22.10 -2.75 8.06
CA ARG A 90 22.11 -4.22 7.97
C ARG A 90 23.48 -4.79 7.62
N TYR A 91 24.39 -4.01 7.04
CA TYR A 91 25.78 -4.43 6.86
C TYR A 91 26.51 -4.61 8.20
N GLY A 92 26.15 -3.82 9.22
CA GLY A 92 26.57 -4.00 10.61
C GLY A 92 28.08 -3.88 10.89
N GLN A 93 28.88 -3.52 9.89
CA GLN A 93 30.34 -3.40 9.98
C GLN A 93 30.80 -2.20 9.13
N ASP A 94 31.72 -1.41 9.69
CA ASP A 94 32.39 -0.34 8.94
C ASP A 94 33.43 -0.93 7.99
N ILE A 95 33.65 -0.25 6.86
CA ILE A 95 34.52 -0.71 5.79
C ILE A 95 35.78 0.16 5.78
N LEU A 96 36.93 -0.46 6.00
CA LEU A 96 38.20 0.24 5.98
C LEU A 96 38.54 0.67 4.55
N ILE A 97 38.95 1.92 4.38
CA ILE A 97 39.39 2.44 3.08
C ILE A 97 40.87 2.81 3.18
N PRO A 98 41.76 2.19 2.40
CA PRO A 98 43.15 2.63 2.32
C PRO A 98 43.25 4.10 1.88
N LYS A 99 44.22 4.86 2.39
CA LYS A 99 44.37 6.29 2.08
C LYS A 99 44.53 6.58 0.57
N ASN A 100 45.11 5.66 -0.18
CA ASN A 100 45.26 5.74 -1.64
C ASN A 100 44.00 5.30 -2.43
N ALA A 101 42.93 4.92 -1.74
CA ALA A 101 41.71 4.35 -2.29
C ALA A 101 40.45 5.19 -1.97
N ILE A 102 40.63 6.45 -1.54
CA ILE A 102 39.53 7.41 -1.29
C ILE A 102 39.12 8.21 -2.54
N ALA A 103 39.76 7.96 -3.69
CA ALA A 103 39.63 8.78 -4.90
C ALA A 103 39.87 10.28 -4.58
N ASN A 104 38.91 11.14 -4.92
CA ASN A 104 38.90 12.58 -4.61
C ASN A 104 37.90 12.95 -3.49
N ALA A 105 37.42 11.97 -2.73
CA ALA A 105 36.43 12.18 -1.68
C ALA A 105 37.02 12.89 -0.46
N THR A 106 36.19 13.69 0.21
CA THR A 106 36.51 14.32 1.50
C THR A 106 35.70 13.69 2.63
N ALA A 107 36.20 13.81 3.87
CA ALA A 107 35.47 13.32 5.03
C ALA A 107 34.10 14.01 5.15
N GLY A 108 33.07 13.22 5.47
CA GLY A 108 31.67 13.66 5.57
C GLY A 108 30.83 13.33 4.34
N GLN A 109 31.45 13.15 3.16
CA GLN A 109 30.75 12.88 1.90
C GLN A 109 30.14 11.49 1.85
N VAL A 110 29.06 11.38 1.09
CA VAL A 110 28.45 10.10 0.73
C VAL A 110 29.20 9.54 -0.47
N VAL A 111 29.67 8.31 -0.35
CA VAL A 111 30.46 7.62 -1.37
C VAL A 111 29.88 6.25 -1.68
N ALA A 112 30.08 5.81 -2.93
CA ALA A 112 29.94 4.42 -3.31
C ALA A 112 31.30 3.73 -3.22
N ILE A 113 31.32 2.56 -2.61
CA ILE A 113 32.53 1.73 -2.52
C ILE A 113 32.29 0.37 -3.16
N GLU A 114 33.38 -0.25 -3.61
CA GLU A 114 33.44 -1.68 -3.85
C GLU A 114 34.39 -2.34 -2.85
N LEU A 115 34.09 -3.58 -2.46
CA LEU A 115 34.95 -4.35 -1.55
C LEU A 115 36.16 -4.88 -2.31
N THR A 116 37.35 -4.63 -1.77
CA THR A 116 38.61 -5.22 -2.22
C THR A 116 38.98 -6.44 -1.39
N GLU A 117 38.65 -6.41 -0.09
CA GLU A 117 38.82 -7.56 0.82
C GLU A 117 37.51 -7.79 1.59
N PRO A 118 36.94 -9.01 1.53
CA PRO A 118 35.72 -9.33 2.27
C PRO A 118 36.00 -9.41 3.78
N PRO A 119 34.95 -9.31 4.62
CA PRO A 119 35.14 -9.48 6.06
C PRO A 119 35.49 -10.95 6.38
N SER A 120 36.20 -11.14 7.48
CA SER A 120 36.43 -12.45 8.08
C SER A 120 36.07 -12.43 9.56
N MET A 121 36.16 -13.57 10.24
CA MET A 121 35.95 -13.64 11.69
C MET A 121 36.90 -12.73 12.50
N TYR A 122 38.04 -12.37 11.93
CA TYR A 122 39.11 -11.64 12.61
C TYR A 122 39.54 -10.35 11.90
N SER A 123 38.97 -10.03 10.73
CA SER A 123 39.33 -8.85 9.94
C SER A 123 38.08 -8.12 9.45
N GLN A 124 38.14 -6.79 9.53
CA GLN A 124 37.13 -5.92 8.94
C GLN A 124 37.21 -5.97 7.40
N PRO A 125 36.09 -5.68 6.71
CA PRO A 125 36.12 -5.54 5.27
C PRO A 125 36.96 -4.33 4.84
N VAL A 126 37.65 -4.47 3.71
CA VAL A 126 38.41 -3.38 3.07
C VAL A 126 37.78 -3.07 1.73
N GLY A 127 37.65 -1.79 1.40
CA GLY A 127 37.09 -1.35 0.13
C GLY A 127 37.86 -0.20 -0.50
N ARG A 128 37.41 0.20 -1.69
CA ARG A 128 37.85 1.41 -2.38
C ARG A 128 36.65 2.22 -2.86
N VAL A 129 36.79 3.54 -2.84
CA VAL A 129 35.79 4.47 -3.37
C VAL A 129 35.76 4.36 -4.90
N THR A 130 34.57 4.13 -5.44
CA THR A 130 34.32 4.05 -6.89
C THR A 130 33.59 5.28 -7.42
N GLU A 131 32.78 5.93 -6.60
CA GLU A 131 32.00 7.12 -6.96
C GLU A 131 31.84 8.03 -5.74
N VAL A 132 32.03 9.34 -5.91
CA VAL A 132 31.68 10.35 -4.90
C VAL A 132 30.32 10.90 -5.27
N LEU A 133 29.32 10.70 -4.40
CA LEU A 133 27.94 11.12 -4.68
C LEU A 133 27.72 12.60 -4.32
N GLY A 134 28.33 13.08 -3.24
CA GLY A 134 28.20 14.47 -2.78
C GLY A 134 28.11 14.58 -1.26
N GLU A 135 27.59 15.71 -0.79
CA GLU A 135 27.34 15.95 0.63
C GLU A 135 25.99 15.36 1.07
N ILE A 136 25.90 14.94 2.33
CA ILE A 136 24.67 14.33 2.87
C ILE A 136 23.46 15.28 2.87
N ASP A 137 23.71 16.60 2.94
CA ASP A 137 22.67 17.63 2.97
C ASP A 137 22.26 18.13 1.57
N ASP A 138 22.94 17.66 0.51
CA ASP A 138 22.66 18.05 -0.88
C ASP A 138 21.23 17.66 -1.27
N PRO A 139 20.47 18.56 -1.96
CA PRO A 139 19.13 18.23 -2.41
C PRO A 139 19.09 16.99 -3.32
N GLY A 140 18.27 16.00 -2.97
CA GLY A 140 18.13 14.76 -3.75
C GLY A 140 19.13 13.66 -3.37
N MET A 141 20.07 13.93 -2.45
CA MET A 141 20.97 12.90 -1.92
C MET A 141 20.21 11.74 -1.28
N GLU A 142 19.09 12.04 -0.61
CA GLU A 142 18.21 11.04 -0.01
C GLU A 142 17.65 10.05 -1.05
N ILE A 143 17.39 10.53 -2.26
CA ILE A 143 16.92 9.70 -3.38
C ILE A 143 18.08 8.87 -3.94
N GLU A 144 19.26 9.46 -4.13
CA GLU A 144 20.45 8.73 -4.60
C GLU A 144 20.86 7.59 -3.65
N ILE A 145 20.80 7.83 -2.33
CA ILE A 145 21.01 6.83 -1.28
C ILE A 145 19.93 5.73 -1.39
N ALA A 146 18.64 6.09 -1.44
CA ALA A 146 17.56 5.11 -1.49
C ALA A 146 17.63 4.24 -2.76
N VAL A 147 17.84 4.85 -3.93
CA VAL A 147 17.96 4.15 -5.21
C VAL A 147 19.05 3.08 -5.16
N ARG A 148 20.22 3.38 -4.58
CA ARG A 148 21.33 2.42 -4.48
C ARG A 148 21.15 1.41 -3.34
N LYS A 149 20.69 1.87 -2.16
CA LYS A 149 20.40 1.01 -0.99
C LYS A 149 19.41 -0.09 -1.34
N TYR A 150 18.31 0.26 -2.01
CA TYR A 150 17.28 -0.70 -2.41
C TYR A 150 17.55 -1.35 -3.77
N GLU A 151 18.62 -0.98 -4.47
CA GLU A 151 18.96 -1.48 -5.80
C GLU A 151 17.81 -1.26 -6.79
N VAL A 152 17.24 -0.06 -6.79
CA VAL A 152 16.26 0.37 -7.78
C VAL A 152 17.00 0.57 -9.12
N PRO A 153 16.67 -0.18 -10.19
CA PRO A 153 17.28 0.02 -11.50
C PRO A 153 16.91 1.40 -12.02
N HIS A 154 17.90 2.30 -12.12
CA HIS A 154 17.68 3.71 -12.47
C HIS A 154 18.36 4.11 -13.78
N ARG A 155 19.35 3.34 -14.26
CA ARG A 155 20.02 3.57 -15.54
C ARG A 155 19.44 2.63 -16.60
N PHE A 156 19.15 3.16 -17.78
CA PHE A 156 18.76 2.32 -18.91
C PHE A 156 20.02 1.77 -19.59
N SER A 157 19.94 0.55 -20.12
CA SER A 157 21.02 -0.04 -20.91
C SER A 157 21.30 0.79 -22.18
N PRO A 158 22.55 0.80 -22.69
CA PRO A 158 22.88 1.46 -23.96
C PRO A 158 21.99 0.99 -25.12
N GLU A 159 21.65 -0.30 -25.14
CA GLU A 159 20.77 -0.91 -26.13
C GLU A 159 19.34 -0.37 -26.03
N THR A 160 18.81 -0.19 -24.81
CA THR A 160 17.50 0.43 -24.56
C THR A 160 17.47 1.88 -25.02
N LEU A 161 18.51 2.65 -24.72
CA LEU A 161 18.62 4.05 -25.16
C LEU A 161 18.70 4.16 -26.69
N ALA A 162 19.48 3.30 -27.33
CA ALA A 162 19.59 3.25 -28.79
C ALA A 162 18.25 2.86 -29.44
N GLN A 163 17.56 1.84 -28.89
CA GLN A 163 16.24 1.44 -29.36
C GLN A 163 15.21 2.57 -29.22
N ALA A 164 15.18 3.24 -28.06
CA ALA A 164 14.26 4.35 -27.82
C ALA A 164 14.55 5.54 -28.75
N ALA A 165 15.82 5.87 -28.96
CA ALA A 165 16.22 6.94 -29.88
C ALA A 165 15.73 6.69 -31.31
N ALA A 166 15.77 5.43 -31.77
CA ALA A 166 15.34 5.02 -33.11
C ALA A 166 13.82 5.03 -33.34
N LEU A 167 13.00 5.15 -32.29
CA LEU A 167 11.54 5.26 -32.43
C LEU A 167 11.14 6.58 -33.11
N PRO A 168 10.02 6.61 -33.84
CA PRO A 168 9.53 7.86 -34.43
C PRO A 168 9.05 8.84 -33.34
N ASP A 169 8.94 10.12 -33.65
CA ASP A 169 8.41 11.11 -32.70
C ASP A 169 6.88 11.19 -32.70
N LYS A 170 6.24 10.65 -33.75
CA LYS A 170 4.78 10.59 -33.92
C LYS A 170 4.36 9.22 -34.45
N ILE A 171 3.08 8.88 -34.29
CA ILE A 171 2.54 7.66 -34.91
C ILE A 171 2.71 7.72 -36.43
N ARG A 172 3.03 6.59 -37.06
CA ARG A 172 3.18 6.50 -38.52
C ARG A 172 1.86 6.09 -39.14
N PRO A 173 1.61 6.40 -40.43
CA PRO A 173 0.40 5.94 -41.13
C PRO A 173 0.18 4.42 -41.06
N ALA A 174 1.28 3.64 -41.10
CA ALA A 174 1.22 2.18 -40.98
C ALA A 174 0.73 1.70 -39.60
N ASP A 175 0.95 2.48 -38.53
CA ASP A 175 0.54 2.12 -37.17
C ASP A 175 -1.00 2.20 -36.99
N ARG A 176 -1.71 2.91 -37.88
CA ARG A 176 -3.19 3.00 -37.89
C ARG A 176 -3.89 1.76 -38.44
N LYS A 177 -3.17 0.89 -39.14
CA LYS A 177 -3.77 -0.28 -39.79
C LYS A 177 -4.35 -1.24 -38.75
N ASN A 178 -5.54 -1.80 -39.03
CA ASN A 178 -6.26 -2.74 -38.16
C ASN A 178 -6.62 -2.15 -36.78
N ARG A 179 -6.86 -0.84 -36.71
CA ARG A 179 -7.31 -0.15 -35.51
C ARG A 179 -8.64 0.54 -35.78
N ILE A 180 -9.48 0.60 -34.76
CA ILE A 180 -10.69 1.42 -34.79
C ILE A 180 -10.27 2.88 -34.67
N ASP A 181 -10.82 3.74 -35.53
CA ASP A 181 -10.64 5.18 -35.42
C ASP A 181 -11.65 5.72 -34.41
N LEU A 182 -11.16 6.29 -33.31
CA LEU A 182 -11.94 7.00 -32.29
C LEU A 182 -11.42 8.42 -32.11
N THR A 183 -10.77 9.00 -33.13
CA THR A 183 -10.21 10.36 -33.06
C THR A 183 -11.29 11.45 -32.97
N ASP A 184 -12.55 11.12 -33.28
CA ASP A 184 -13.73 11.97 -33.14
C ASP A 184 -14.50 11.77 -31.82
N VAL A 185 -14.16 10.74 -31.04
CA VAL A 185 -14.75 10.49 -29.73
C VAL A 185 -14.08 11.40 -28.70
N PRO A 186 -14.84 12.13 -27.86
CA PRO A 186 -14.30 13.17 -27.00
C PRO A 186 -13.70 12.59 -25.70
N LEU A 187 -12.75 11.67 -25.87
CA LEU A 187 -11.92 11.10 -24.80
C LEU A 187 -11.09 12.21 -24.15
N VAL A 188 -10.96 12.14 -22.82
CA VAL A 188 -10.18 13.10 -22.03
C VAL A 188 -9.28 12.37 -21.04
N THR A 189 -8.14 12.97 -20.69
CA THR A 189 -7.27 12.49 -19.60
C THR A 189 -7.49 13.32 -18.34
N ILE A 190 -7.47 12.69 -17.16
CA ILE A 190 -7.71 13.35 -15.86
C ILE A 190 -6.65 12.86 -14.88
N ASP A 191 -5.66 13.71 -14.59
CA ASP A 191 -4.46 13.31 -13.85
C ASP A 191 -4.04 14.34 -12.79
N GLY A 192 -2.98 14.04 -12.04
CA GLY A 192 -2.34 15.03 -11.17
C GLY A 192 -1.69 16.15 -11.97
N GLU A 193 -1.53 17.32 -11.35
CA GLU A 193 -0.91 18.52 -11.94
C GLU A 193 0.49 18.23 -12.51
N ASP A 194 1.27 17.42 -11.80
CA ASP A 194 2.66 17.07 -12.12
C ASP A 194 2.80 15.88 -13.08
N ALA A 195 1.71 15.18 -13.41
CA ALA A 195 1.75 14.02 -14.29
C ALA A 195 2.14 14.40 -15.72
N ARG A 196 2.87 13.49 -16.41
CA ARG A 196 3.30 13.64 -17.81
C ARG A 196 3.08 12.36 -18.64
N ASP A 197 2.89 11.25 -17.95
CA ASP A 197 2.68 9.89 -18.42
C ASP A 197 1.20 9.51 -18.31
N PHE A 198 0.37 10.00 -19.24
CA PHE A 198 -1.07 9.75 -19.24
C PHE A 198 -1.36 8.36 -19.81
N ASP A 199 -1.59 7.39 -18.92
CA ASP A 199 -1.89 5.99 -19.27
C ASP A 199 -3.31 5.82 -19.81
N ASP A 200 -4.27 6.57 -19.28
CA ASP A 200 -5.70 6.35 -19.50
C ASP A 200 -6.45 7.59 -19.96
N ALA A 201 -7.43 7.39 -20.84
CA ALA A 201 -8.39 8.39 -21.28
C ALA A 201 -9.81 7.81 -21.19
N VAL A 202 -10.76 8.63 -20.76
CA VAL A 202 -12.14 8.20 -20.48
C VAL A 202 -13.17 9.02 -21.26
N TYR A 203 -14.26 8.36 -21.64
CA TYR A 203 -15.45 8.99 -22.22
C TYR A 203 -16.69 8.21 -21.78
N CYS A 204 -17.82 8.90 -21.60
CA CYS A 204 -19.07 8.28 -21.21
C CYS A 204 -20.27 8.97 -21.89
N GLU A 205 -21.21 8.16 -22.37
CA GLU A 205 -22.48 8.63 -22.93
C GLU A 205 -23.65 7.75 -22.48
N PRO A 206 -24.88 8.31 -22.35
CA PRO A 206 -26.07 7.53 -22.09
C PRO A 206 -26.31 6.49 -23.20
N ALA A 207 -26.59 5.25 -22.81
CA ALA A 207 -26.76 4.13 -23.74
C ALA A 207 -28.08 3.38 -23.52
N LYS A 208 -28.55 2.75 -24.60
CA LYS A 208 -29.69 1.82 -24.57
C LYS A 208 -29.16 0.41 -24.39
N ILE A 209 -29.52 -0.22 -23.28
CA ILE A 209 -29.16 -1.59 -22.95
C ILE A 209 -30.41 -2.46 -23.08
N GLY A 210 -30.38 -3.39 -24.05
CA GLY A 210 -31.53 -4.21 -24.44
C GLY A 210 -32.52 -3.48 -25.33
N ARG A 211 -33.77 -4.00 -25.43
CA ARG A 211 -34.82 -3.47 -26.30
C ARG A 211 -35.68 -2.41 -25.57
N VAL A 212 -35.08 -1.26 -25.26
CA VAL A 212 -35.75 -0.14 -24.58
C VAL A 212 -35.84 1.11 -25.47
N LYS A 213 -36.85 1.95 -25.23
CA LYS A 213 -37.07 3.18 -26.04
C LYS A 213 -36.12 4.32 -25.66
N SER A 214 -35.81 4.46 -24.38
CA SER A 214 -34.91 5.48 -23.80
C SER A 214 -33.62 4.86 -23.28
N ALA A 215 -32.59 5.69 -23.06
CA ALA A 215 -31.39 5.25 -22.36
C ALA A 215 -31.74 4.75 -20.94
N ASN A 216 -31.06 3.68 -20.51
CA ASN A 216 -31.26 3.02 -19.22
C ASN A 216 -29.93 2.56 -18.60
N GLY A 217 -28.83 3.19 -19.03
CA GLY A 217 -27.47 2.94 -18.60
C GLY A 217 -26.52 3.84 -19.38
N TRP A 218 -25.24 3.49 -19.39
CA TRP A 218 -24.18 4.25 -20.03
C TRP A 218 -23.28 3.34 -20.85
N ARG A 219 -22.67 3.90 -21.90
CA ARG A 219 -21.51 3.36 -22.56
C ARG A 219 -20.29 4.07 -21.99
N LEU A 220 -19.41 3.33 -21.33
CA LEU A 220 -18.17 3.80 -20.76
C LEU A 220 -17.01 3.30 -21.61
N VAL A 221 -16.23 4.22 -22.18
CA VAL A 221 -15.04 3.92 -22.98
C VAL A 221 -13.82 4.28 -22.15
N VAL A 222 -12.96 3.28 -21.93
CA VAL A 222 -11.66 3.44 -21.28
C VAL A 222 -10.57 3.09 -22.28
N ALA A 223 -9.83 4.09 -22.74
CA ALA A 223 -8.74 3.94 -23.69
C ALA A 223 -7.40 3.97 -22.95
N ILE A 224 -6.61 2.91 -23.06
CA ILE A 224 -5.31 2.78 -22.38
C ILE A 224 -4.17 2.85 -23.38
N ALA A 225 -3.10 3.56 -23.05
CA ALA A 225 -1.87 3.66 -23.82
C ALA A 225 -1.41 2.30 -24.35
N ASP A 226 -1.22 2.19 -25.67
CA ASP A 226 -0.86 0.92 -26.30
C ASP A 226 0.65 0.62 -26.24
N VAL A 227 1.18 0.48 -25.02
CA VAL A 227 2.62 0.28 -24.77
C VAL A 227 3.14 -1.00 -25.43
N SER A 228 2.33 -2.06 -25.47
CA SER A 228 2.68 -3.34 -26.13
C SER A 228 2.89 -3.21 -27.65
N HIS A 229 2.44 -2.10 -28.26
CA HIS A 229 2.79 -1.77 -29.64
C HIS A 229 4.26 -1.39 -29.79
N TYR A 230 4.82 -0.67 -28.82
CA TYR A 230 6.18 -0.13 -28.90
C TYR A 230 7.22 -1.00 -28.19
N VAL A 231 6.83 -1.73 -27.15
CA VAL A 231 7.71 -2.58 -26.36
C VAL A 231 7.45 -4.04 -26.68
N LYS A 232 8.28 -4.67 -27.54
CA LYS A 232 8.09 -6.08 -27.92
C LYS A 232 8.85 -7.03 -26.99
N PRO A 233 8.33 -8.26 -26.79
CA PRO A 233 9.00 -9.25 -25.96
C PRO A 233 10.46 -9.46 -26.36
N ALA A 234 11.35 -9.52 -25.37
CA ALA A 234 12.79 -9.76 -25.51
C ALA A 234 13.59 -8.70 -26.29
N GLU A 235 12.99 -7.56 -26.63
CA GLU A 235 13.75 -6.39 -27.10
C GLU A 235 14.40 -5.64 -25.92
N PRO A 236 15.46 -4.82 -26.13
CA PRO A 236 16.15 -4.10 -25.06
C PRO A 236 15.23 -3.36 -24.08
N ILE A 237 14.27 -2.55 -24.60
CA ILE A 237 13.33 -1.81 -23.75
C ILE A 237 12.48 -2.77 -22.89
N ASP A 238 12.11 -3.95 -23.39
CA ASP A 238 11.35 -4.95 -22.64
C ASP A 238 12.17 -5.58 -21.52
N VAL A 239 13.45 -5.86 -21.78
CA VAL A 239 14.38 -6.40 -20.78
C VAL A 239 14.55 -5.42 -19.62
N ASP A 240 14.83 -4.15 -19.91
CA ASP A 240 14.94 -3.10 -18.88
C ASP A 240 13.58 -2.88 -18.16
N ALA A 241 12.46 -2.91 -18.89
CA ALA A 241 11.13 -2.76 -18.31
C ALA A 241 10.78 -3.93 -17.37
N TYR A 242 11.17 -5.16 -17.72
CA TYR A 242 11.01 -6.32 -16.85
C TYR A 242 11.88 -6.18 -15.60
N GLU A 243 13.16 -5.83 -15.74
CA GLU A 243 14.09 -5.63 -14.61
C GLU A 243 13.55 -4.59 -13.60
N ARG A 244 12.99 -3.50 -14.11
CA ARG A 244 12.36 -2.43 -13.32
C ARG A 244 11.01 -2.86 -12.74
N ALA A 245 10.20 -3.55 -13.54
CA ALA A 245 8.82 -3.99 -13.33
C ALA A 245 7.77 -2.90 -13.00
N THR A 246 8.18 -1.81 -12.35
CA THR A 246 7.32 -0.66 -12.01
C THR A 246 8.12 0.65 -12.03
N SER A 247 7.45 1.76 -12.35
CA SER A 247 8.02 3.09 -12.08
C SER A 247 8.07 3.34 -10.56
N VAL A 248 9.05 4.10 -10.10
CA VAL A 248 9.22 4.50 -8.68
C VAL A 248 9.03 6.00 -8.55
N TYR A 249 8.07 6.42 -7.71
CA TYR A 249 7.71 7.82 -7.53
C TYR A 249 8.27 8.34 -6.20
N PHE A 250 9.43 8.99 -6.27
CA PHE A 250 9.95 9.74 -5.13
C PHE A 250 9.33 11.14 -5.11
N PRO A 251 9.33 11.82 -3.95
CA PRO A 251 9.10 13.25 -3.92
C PRO A 251 10.04 13.95 -4.92
N ARG A 252 9.47 14.70 -5.88
CA ARG A 252 10.19 15.51 -6.89
C ARG A 252 10.93 14.75 -7.99
N ARG A 253 11.00 13.41 -7.97
CA ARG A 253 11.66 12.62 -9.02
C ARG A 253 10.96 11.30 -9.27
N VAL A 254 10.77 10.98 -10.54
CA VAL A 254 10.29 9.67 -10.97
C VAL A 254 11.46 8.88 -11.56
N ILE A 255 11.59 7.61 -11.18
CA ILE A 255 12.43 6.64 -11.89
C ILE A 255 11.47 5.82 -12.77
N PRO A 256 11.37 6.13 -14.08
CA PRO A 256 10.35 5.52 -14.91
C PRO A 256 10.71 4.07 -15.26
N MET A 257 9.69 3.24 -15.48
CA MET A 257 9.85 1.89 -16.01
C MET A 257 10.34 1.90 -17.46
N LEU A 258 9.89 2.89 -18.25
CA LEU A 258 10.19 3.06 -19.67
C LEU A 258 10.95 4.36 -19.92
N PRO A 259 11.76 4.45 -21.00
CA PRO A 259 12.39 5.70 -21.40
C PRO A 259 11.36 6.81 -21.65
N GLU A 260 11.69 8.05 -21.32
CA GLU A 260 10.77 9.20 -21.38
C GLU A 260 10.17 9.45 -22.77
N LYS A 261 10.92 9.14 -23.84
CA LYS A 261 10.43 9.21 -25.23
C LYS A 261 9.18 8.34 -25.45
N LEU A 262 9.06 7.23 -24.72
CA LEU A 262 7.84 6.42 -24.67
C LEU A 262 6.88 6.94 -23.61
N SER A 263 7.30 7.01 -22.34
CA SER A 263 6.38 7.25 -21.22
C SER A 263 5.67 8.60 -21.29
N ASN A 264 6.37 9.67 -21.70
CA ASN A 264 5.84 11.04 -21.76
C ASN A 264 5.49 11.45 -23.21
N GLY A 265 5.92 10.64 -24.19
CA GLY A 265 5.80 10.92 -25.61
C GLY A 265 4.79 9.99 -26.30
N LEU A 266 5.31 8.96 -26.98
CA LEU A 266 4.53 8.09 -27.88
C LEU A 266 3.42 7.29 -27.18
N CYS A 267 3.62 6.88 -25.93
CA CYS A 267 2.62 6.12 -25.17
C CYS A 267 1.66 7.04 -24.42
N SER A 268 2.15 8.19 -23.91
CA SER A 268 1.31 9.16 -23.21
C SER A 268 0.16 9.63 -24.10
N LEU A 269 -1.07 9.59 -23.58
CA LEU A 269 -2.29 10.01 -24.28
C LEU A 269 -2.43 11.55 -24.32
N ASN A 270 -1.39 12.22 -24.83
CA ASN A 270 -1.26 13.67 -24.88
C ASN A 270 -2.44 14.33 -25.62
N PRO A 271 -2.90 15.51 -25.15
CA PRO A 271 -4.05 16.19 -25.73
C PRO A 271 -3.76 16.69 -27.16
N ASN A 272 -4.77 16.60 -28.03
CA ASN A 272 -4.76 17.03 -29.43
C ASN A 272 -3.71 16.33 -30.30
N GLU A 273 -3.27 15.14 -29.90
CA GLU A 273 -2.37 14.32 -30.69
C GLU A 273 -2.91 12.91 -30.86
N ASP A 274 -2.73 12.35 -32.06
CA ASP A 274 -3.13 10.98 -32.31
C ASP A 274 -2.23 10.00 -31.56
N ARG A 275 -2.86 9.05 -30.87
CA ARG A 275 -2.21 8.05 -30.04
C ARG A 275 -2.81 6.67 -30.23
N LEU A 276 -1.97 5.66 -30.08
CA LEU A 276 -2.41 4.26 -30.14
C LEU A 276 -2.92 3.85 -28.77
N ALA A 277 -4.11 3.26 -28.73
CA ALA A 277 -4.72 2.79 -27.50
C ALA A 277 -5.18 1.34 -27.61
N MET A 278 -5.20 0.64 -26.47
CA MET A 278 -6.00 -0.55 -26.24
C MET A 278 -7.26 -0.12 -25.48
N VAL A 279 -8.43 -0.33 -26.08
CA VAL A 279 -9.69 0.19 -25.55
C VAL A 279 -10.49 -0.92 -24.89
N CYS A 280 -11.05 -0.63 -23.73
CA CYS A 280 -12.16 -1.35 -23.10
C CYS A 280 -13.44 -0.52 -23.28
N ASP A 281 -14.38 -1.01 -24.07
CA ASP A 281 -15.66 -0.36 -24.34
C ASP A 281 -16.77 -1.17 -23.66
N MET A 282 -17.46 -0.56 -22.69
CA MET A 282 -18.35 -1.23 -21.74
C MET A 282 -19.75 -0.62 -21.77
N LEU A 283 -20.78 -1.46 -21.61
CA LEU A 283 -22.14 -1.06 -21.31
C LEU A 283 -22.43 -1.28 -19.83
N VAL A 284 -22.70 -0.21 -19.10
CA VAL A 284 -22.97 -0.21 -17.65
C VAL A 284 -24.45 0.11 -17.42
N THR A 285 -25.14 -0.74 -16.67
CA THR A 285 -26.56 -0.54 -16.36
C THR A 285 -26.77 0.61 -15.36
N ALA A 286 -28.00 1.12 -15.25
CA ALA A 286 -28.38 2.07 -14.20
C ALA A 286 -28.09 1.59 -12.76
N ALA A 287 -27.92 0.27 -12.55
CA ALA A 287 -27.57 -0.31 -11.26
C ALA A 287 -26.05 -0.34 -10.99
N GLY A 288 -25.21 -0.06 -12.00
CA GLY A 288 -23.75 -0.16 -11.91
C GLY A 288 -23.20 -1.52 -12.36
N GLU A 289 -24.03 -2.42 -12.87
CA GLU A 289 -23.60 -3.74 -13.36
C GLU A 289 -23.05 -3.61 -14.80
N ILE A 290 -21.93 -4.26 -15.09
CA ILE A 290 -21.36 -4.34 -16.43
C ILE A 290 -22.17 -5.36 -17.24
N HIS A 291 -22.97 -4.90 -18.19
CA HIS A 291 -23.85 -5.73 -19.00
C HIS A 291 -23.10 -6.44 -20.13
N ALA A 292 -22.22 -5.72 -20.81
CA ALA A 292 -21.41 -6.22 -21.91
C ALA A 292 -20.14 -5.37 -22.03
N TYR A 293 -19.09 -5.94 -22.59
CA TYR A 293 -17.87 -5.21 -22.92
C TYR A 293 -17.19 -5.82 -24.14
N GLN A 294 -16.26 -5.07 -24.72
CA GLN A 294 -15.35 -5.55 -25.75
C GLN A 294 -13.99 -4.87 -25.62
N PHE A 295 -12.95 -5.57 -26.11
CA PHE A 295 -11.60 -5.03 -26.23
C PHE A 295 -11.20 -4.89 -27.69
N PHE A 296 -10.53 -3.79 -28.04
CA PHE A 296 -9.97 -3.61 -29.38
C PHE A 296 -8.84 -2.57 -29.42
N PRO A 297 -7.88 -2.71 -30.35
CA PRO A 297 -6.89 -1.66 -30.59
C PRO A 297 -7.52 -0.48 -31.36
N ALA A 298 -7.19 0.74 -30.95
CA ALA A 298 -7.72 1.97 -31.54
C ALA A 298 -6.63 3.02 -31.80
N VAL A 299 -6.99 4.03 -32.59
CA VAL A 299 -6.32 5.33 -32.63
C VAL A 299 -7.27 6.34 -31.99
N ILE A 300 -6.79 7.12 -31.04
CA ILE A 300 -7.56 8.14 -30.34
C ILE A 300 -6.87 9.49 -30.48
N CYS A 301 -7.62 10.56 -30.25
CA CYS A 301 -7.09 11.90 -30.01
C CYS A 301 -7.70 12.42 -28.70
N SER A 302 -6.89 12.64 -27.66
CA SER A 302 -7.42 13.18 -26.39
C SER A 302 -7.86 14.62 -26.61
N HIS A 303 -9.12 14.94 -26.35
CA HIS A 303 -9.69 16.28 -26.64
C HIS A 303 -9.41 17.29 -25.53
N ALA A 304 -8.95 16.84 -24.37
CA ALA A 304 -8.51 17.69 -23.27
C ALA A 304 -7.68 16.90 -22.26
N ARG A 305 -6.68 17.59 -21.69
CA ARG A 305 -6.04 17.18 -20.44
C ARG A 305 -6.66 18.00 -19.31
N PHE A 306 -7.23 17.32 -18.33
CA PHE A 306 -7.74 17.89 -17.10
C PHE A 306 -6.86 17.51 -15.91
N THR A 307 -6.98 18.27 -14.82
CA THR A 307 -6.51 17.80 -13.51
C THR A 307 -7.67 17.33 -12.64
N TYR A 308 -7.37 16.49 -11.64
CA TYR A 308 -8.36 16.13 -10.62
C TYR A 308 -8.97 17.35 -9.92
N THR A 309 -8.17 18.39 -9.69
CA THR A 309 -8.62 19.66 -9.10
C THR A 309 -9.62 20.38 -10.00
N GLU A 310 -9.33 20.50 -11.30
CA GLU A 310 -10.23 21.12 -12.28
C GLU A 310 -11.57 20.37 -12.37
N VAL A 311 -11.54 19.04 -12.51
CA VAL A 311 -12.77 18.23 -12.64
C VAL A 311 -13.60 18.30 -11.36
N ALA A 312 -12.97 18.23 -10.18
CA ALA A 312 -13.69 18.37 -8.92
C ALA A 312 -14.38 19.75 -8.81
N ALA A 313 -13.72 20.83 -9.25
CA ALA A 313 -14.32 22.16 -9.28
C ALA A 313 -15.49 22.26 -10.27
N ILE A 314 -15.36 21.67 -11.47
CA ILE A 314 -16.43 21.62 -12.48
C ILE A 314 -17.64 20.85 -11.97
N LEU A 315 -17.44 19.68 -11.36
CA LEU A 315 -18.53 18.85 -10.83
C LEU A 315 -19.23 19.51 -9.62
N ALA A 316 -18.48 20.26 -8.81
CA ALA A 316 -19.05 21.01 -7.69
C ALA A 316 -19.87 22.23 -8.15
N ASN A 317 -19.46 22.91 -9.22
CA ASN A 317 -20.17 24.05 -9.79
C ASN A 317 -20.08 24.07 -11.32
N THR A 318 -21.06 23.45 -11.98
CA THR A 318 -21.15 23.34 -13.44
C THR A 318 -21.41 24.67 -14.16
N ARG A 319 -21.61 25.76 -13.41
CA ARG A 319 -21.73 27.14 -13.93
C ARG A 319 -20.61 28.05 -13.42
N GLY A 320 -19.60 27.46 -12.76
CA GLY A 320 -18.44 28.16 -12.23
C GLY A 320 -17.43 28.54 -13.31
N PRO A 321 -16.36 29.26 -12.92
CA PRO A 321 -15.35 29.73 -13.86
C PRO A 321 -14.63 28.60 -14.60
N GLU A 322 -14.29 27.49 -13.92
CA GLU A 322 -13.65 26.34 -14.58
C GLU A 322 -14.59 25.64 -15.57
N ALA A 323 -15.88 25.52 -15.24
CA ALA A 323 -16.88 24.96 -16.15
C ALA A 323 -17.09 25.83 -17.38
N ALA A 324 -17.08 27.16 -17.23
CA ALA A 324 -17.18 28.10 -18.35
C ALA A 324 -16.00 27.99 -19.32
N ARG A 325 -14.77 27.74 -18.82
CA ARG A 325 -13.57 27.53 -19.65
C ARG A 325 -13.59 26.22 -20.44
N ARG A 326 -14.41 25.26 -20.02
CA ARG A 326 -14.43 23.88 -20.53
C ARG A 326 -15.83 23.46 -20.98
N GLN A 327 -16.66 24.42 -21.38
CA GLN A 327 -18.10 24.27 -21.57
C GLN A 327 -18.47 23.08 -22.47
N ASP A 328 -17.71 22.83 -23.54
CA ASP A 328 -17.95 21.75 -24.51
C ASP A 328 -17.77 20.35 -23.93
N ARG A 329 -17.05 20.20 -22.80
CA ARG A 329 -16.77 18.93 -22.13
C ARG A 329 -17.52 18.74 -20.82
N VAL A 330 -18.20 19.77 -20.32
CA VAL A 330 -19.01 19.67 -19.10
C VAL A 330 -20.07 18.55 -19.19
N PRO A 331 -20.81 18.37 -20.31
CA PRO A 331 -21.75 17.26 -20.45
C PRO A 331 -21.09 15.89 -20.31
N ASP A 332 -19.90 15.71 -20.89
CA ASP A 332 -19.16 14.45 -20.87
C ASP A 332 -18.70 14.11 -19.44
N LEU A 333 -18.22 15.11 -18.69
CA LEU A 333 -17.84 14.97 -17.28
C LEU A 333 -19.05 14.63 -16.40
N LEU A 334 -20.24 15.17 -16.70
CA LEU A 334 -21.47 14.83 -16.00
C LEU A 334 -21.90 13.38 -16.25
N ASN A 335 -21.81 12.90 -17.49
CA ASN A 335 -22.07 11.49 -17.81
C ASN A 335 -21.09 10.55 -17.09
N LEU A 336 -19.80 10.92 -17.03
CA LEU A 336 -18.79 10.19 -16.27
C LEU A 336 -19.12 10.17 -14.77
N HIS A 337 -19.61 11.28 -14.22
CA HIS A 337 -20.04 11.35 -12.82
C HIS A 337 -21.25 10.48 -12.52
N GLU A 338 -22.22 10.41 -13.45
CA GLU A 338 -23.39 9.56 -13.31
C GLU A 338 -23.05 8.07 -13.32
N VAL A 339 -22.21 7.62 -14.26
CA VAL A 339 -21.77 6.22 -14.29
C VAL A 339 -20.91 5.88 -13.07
N TYR A 340 -20.06 6.80 -12.60
CA TYR A 340 -19.33 6.64 -11.34
C TYR A 340 -20.27 6.38 -10.15
N ARG A 341 -21.35 7.16 -10.00
CA ARG A 341 -22.33 6.95 -8.92
C ARG A 341 -23.02 5.60 -9.01
N ALA A 342 -23.29 5.11 -10.22
CA ALA A 342 -23.85 3.78 -10.42
C ALA A 342 -22.84 2.68 -10.01
N LEU A 343 -21.59 2.78 -10.46
CA LEU A 343 -20.51 1.84 -10.11
C LEU A 343 -20.25 1.81 -8.60
N LEU A 344 -20.22 2.97 -7.95
CA LEU A 344 -20.03 3.08 -6.49
C LEU A 344 -21.16 2.40 -5.72
N LYS A 345 -22.40 2.52 -6.21
CA LYS A 345 -23.55 1.83 -5.61
C LYS A 345 -23.41 0.31 -5.69
N GLU A 346 -22.96 -0.21 -6.83
CA GLU A 346 -22.71 -1.64 -7.00
C GLU A 346 -21.52 -2.11 -6.14
N ARG A 347 -20.46 -1.30 -6.02
CA ARG A 347 -19.33 -1.56 -5.10
C ARG A 347 -19.78 -1.70 -3.66
N ALA A 348 -20.67 -0.81 -3.20
CA ALA A 348 -21.24 -0.88 -1.85
C ALA A 348 -22.09 -2.13 -1.63
N LYS A 349 -22.92 -2.51 -2.62
CA LYS A 349 -23.73 -3.75 -2.58
C LYS A 349 -22.87 -5.01 -2.56
N ARG A 350 -21.74 -5.01 -3.27
CA ARG A 350 -20.76 -6.10 -3.28
C ARG A 350 -20.01 -6.26 -1.95
N GLY A 351 -20.06 -5.24 -1.08
CA GLY A 351 -19.41 -5.24 0.22
C GLY A 351 -17.90 -5.02 0.14
N ALA A 352 -17.42 -4.32 -0.90
CA ALA A 352 -16.02 -3.92 -0.98
C ALA A 352 -15.64 -3.08 0.24
N VAL A 353 -14.42 -3.27 0.69
CA VAL A 353 -13.90 -2.55 1.84
C VAL A 353 -13.45 -1.17 1.38
N ASP A 354 -13.89 -0.13 2.10
CA ASP A 354 -13.43 1.24 1.88
C ASP A 354 -12.97 1.84 3.21
N PHE A 355 -11.66 1.77 3.45
CA PHE A 355 -11.03 2.40 4.59
C PHE A 355 -10.33 3.67 4.13
N GLU A 356 -10.72 4.81 4.70
CA GLU A 356 -10.04 6.07 4.43
C GLU A 356 -8.72 6.12 5.22
N THR A 357 -7.61 6.19 4.49
CA THR A 357 -6.29 6.50 5.04
C THR A 357 -5.86 7.89 4.59
N THR A 358 -5.32 8.69 5.50
CA THR A 358 -4.78 10.00 5.18
C THR A 358 -3.34 9.86 4.69
N GLU A 359 -3.15 9.93 3.37
CA GLU A 359 -1.81 10.07 2.78
C GLU A 359 -1.32 11.51 2.89
N THR A 360 0.00 11.70 2.93
CA THR A 360 0.63 13.02 2.99
C THR A 360 1.35 13.38 1.69
N GLN A 361 1.39 14.67 1.36
CA GLN A 361 2.19 15.24 0.29
C GLN A 361 3.20 16.21 0.89
N ILE A 362 4.46 16.06 0.49
CA ILE A 362 5.55 16.97 0.83
C ILE A 362 5.58 18.08 -0.23
N VAL A 363 5.35 19.32 0.20
CA VAL A 363 5.44 20.51 -0.66
C VAL A 363 6.79 21.17 -0.43
N ALA A 364 7.53 21.38 -1.51
CA ALA A 364 8.85 22.00 -1.47
C ALA A 364 8.86 23.36 -2.20
N ASP A 365 9.74 24.26 -1.77
CA ASP A 365 10.02 25.51 -2.46
C ASP A 365 10.89 25.30 -3.73
N GLU A 366 11.15 26.38 -4.47
CA GLU A 366 11.98 26.35 -5.69
C GLU A 366 13.42 25.87 -5.42
N ASN A 367 13.94 26.09 -4.21
CA ASN A 367 15.27 25.64 -3.78
C ASN A 367 15.27 24.18 -3.30
N GLY A 368 14.09 23.55 -3.23
CA GLY A 368 13.93 22.18 -2.80
C GLY A 368 13.87 21.96 -1.30
N ARG A 369 13.70 23.02 -0.50
CA ARG A 369 13.43 22.92 0.93
C ARG A 369 11.97 22.59 1.16
N ILE A 370 11.69 21.78 2.18
CA ILE A 370 10.31 21.39 2.52
C ILE A 370 9.63 22.60 3.17
N GLU A 371 8.61 23.15 2.52
CA GLU A 371 7.80 24.24 3.07
C GLU A 371 6.78 23.69 4.06
N LYS A 372 6.07 22.62 3.67
CA LYS A 372 5.01 22.01 4.49
C LYS A 372 4.70 20.58 4.06
N ILE A 373 4.11 19.85 4.99
CA ILE A 373 3.56 18.50 4.76
C ILE A 373 2.05 18.58 4.94
N VAL A 374 1.29 18.27 3.88
CA VAL A 374 -0.17 18.43 3.84
C VAL A 374 -0.86 17.11 3.55
N PRO A 375 -2.09 16.89 4.03
CA PRO A 375 -2.84 15.69 3.68
C PRO A 375 -3.28 15.76 2.21
N ARG A 376 -3.14 14.64 1.49
CA ARG A 376 -3.70 14.52 0.14
C ARG A 376 -5.23 14.46 0.22
N THR A 377 -5.88 15.27 -0.60
CA THR A 377 -7.35 15.32 -0.65
C THR A 377 -7.86 14.44 -1.80
N ARG A 378 -8.51 13.33 -1.47
CA ARG A 378 -9.17 12.45 -2.44
C ARG A 378 -10.57 12.99 -2.77
N THR A 379 -10.68 13.72 -3.88
CA THR A 379 -11.94 14.34 -4.37
C THR A 379 -12.82 13.34 -5.16
N GLU A 380 -14.04 13.75 -5.53
CA GLU A 380 -14.92 12.95 -6.42
C GLU A 380 -14.26 12.62 -7.77
N ALA A 381 -13.43 13.52 -8.31
CA ALA A 381 -12.73 13.28 -9.58
C ALA A 381 -11.76 12.08 -9.49
N HIS A 382 -11.05 11.93 -8.36
CA HIS A 382 -10.18 10.77 -8.13
C HIS A 382 -10.99 9.47 -8.08
N LYS A 383 -12.11 9.49 -7.34
CA LYS A 383 -12.99 8.32 -7.18
C LYS A 383 -13.65 7.91 -8.50
N LEU A 384 -14.00 8.88 -9.34
CA LEU A 384 -14.56 8.67 -10.67
C LEU A 384 -13.59 7.90 -11.57
N ILE A 385 -12.35 8.35 -11.68
CA ILE A 385 -11.32 7.66 -12.47
C ILE A 385 -11.03 6.28 -11.87
N GLU A 386 -10.91 6.18 -10.54
CA GLU A 386 -10.70 4.89 -9.87
C GLU A 386 -11.77 3.86 -10.25
N GLU A 387 -13.06 4.19 -10.16
CA GLU A 387 -14.14 3.26 -10.51
C GLU A 387 -14.14 2.89 -12.01
N ALA A 388 -13.84 3.84 -12.90
CA ALA A 388 -13.71 3.55 -14.33
C ALA A 388 -12.56 2.55 -14.60
N MET A 389 -11.41 2.74 -13.96
CA MET A 389 -10.26 1.85 -14.08
C MET A 389 -10.54 0.47 -13.46
N LEU A 390 -11.20 0.42 -12.30
CA LEU A 390 -11.64 -0.83 -11.67
C LEU A 390 -12.56 -1.62 -12.61
N ALA A 391 -13.52 -0.96 -13.26
CA ALA A 391 -14.42 -1.61 -14.23
C ALA A 391 -13.63 -2.22 -15.41
N ALA A 392 -12.71 -1.46 -16.01
CA ALA A 392 -11.88 -1.95 -17.12
C ALA A 392 -10.96 -3.12 -16.70
N ASN A 393 -10.37 -3.04 -15.51
CA ASN A 393 -9.53 -4.09 -14.92
C ASN A 393 -10.31 -5.40 -14.68
N VAL A 394 -11.56 -5.32 -14.21
CA VAL A 394 -12.43 -6.49 -14.04
C VAL A 394 -12.82 -7.10 -15.39
N CYS A 395 -13.17 -6.27 -16.38
CA CYS A 395 -13.42 -6.73 -17.75
C CYS A 395 -12.20 -7.47 -18.33
N ALA A 396 -10.99 -6.97 -18.07
CA ALA A 396 -9.75 -7.60 -18.54
C ALA A 396 -9.54 -8.97 -17.88
N ALA A 397 -9.79 -9.08 -16.56
CA ALA A 397 -9.71 -10.34 -15.84
C ALA A 397 -10.71 -11.37 -16.37
N ASP A 398 -11.99 -11.00 -16.51
CA ASP A 398 -13.04 -11.87 -17.04
C ASP A 398 -12.76 -12.30 -18.49
N PHE A 399 -12.23 -11.41 -19.34
CA PHE A 399 -11.88 -11.73 -20.73
C PHE A 399 -10.79 -12.82 -20.82
N ILE A 400 -9.76 -12.70 -19.98
CA ILE A 400 -8.64 -13.64 -19.92
C ILE A 400 -9.10 -14.99 -19.33
N GLU A 401 -9.90 -14.94 -18.27
CA GLU A 401 -10.42 -16.13 -17.58
C GLU A 401 -11.32 -16.96 -18.50
N ARG A 402 -12.26 -16.32 -19.22
CA ARG A 402 -13.11 -16.99 -20.23
C ARG A 402 -12.29 -17.64 -21.34
N SER A 403 -11.16 -17.03 -21.70
CA SER A 403 -10.24 -17.54 -22.71
C SER A 403 -9.33 -18.66 -22.18
N LYS A 404 -9.36 -18.96 -20.87
CA LYS A 404 -8.51 -19.96 -20.20
C LYS A 404 -7.02 -19.77 -20.50
N HIS A 405 -6.60 -18.51 -20.59
CA HIS A 405 -5.22 -18.13 -20.85
C HIS A 405 -4.50 -17.81 -19.54
N PRO A 406 -3.31 -18.37 -19.28
CA PRO A 406 -2.49 -17.95 -18.14
C PRO A 406 -2.12 -16.47 -18.25
N SER A 407 -2.25 -15.71 -17.17
CA SER A 407 -1.86 -14.31 -17.09
C SER A 407 -1.66 -13.95 -15.63
N LEU A 408 -1.09 -12.78 -15.35
CA LEU A 408 -1.05 -12.25 -13.99
C LEU A 408 -2.42 -11.74 -13.57
N TYR A 409 -2.87 -12.18 -12.40
CA TYR A 409 -3.96 -11.59 -11.63
C TYR A 409 -3.39 -10.75 -10.50
N ARG A 410 -4.12 -9.73 -10.08
CA ARG A 410 -3.83 -8.97 -8.86
C ARG A 410 -4.68 -9.56 -7.75
N VAL A 411 -4.08 -10.46 -6.98
CA VAL A 411 -4.76 -11.23 -5.93
C VAL A 411 -4.56 -10.55 -4.59
N HIS A 412 -5.62 -10.52 -3.79
CA HIS A 412 -5.59 -10.11 -2.40
C HIS A 412 -6.38 -11.12 -1.59
N GLU A 413 -5.70 -11.96 -0.83
CA GLU A 413 -6.34 -12.97 0.00
C GLU A 413 -6.90 -12.36 1.30
N GLY A 414 -7.85 -13.07 1.92
CA GLY A 414 -8.43 -12.67 3.21
C GLY A 414 -7.43 -12.75 4.38
N PRO A 415 -7.86 -12.45 5.61
CA PRO A 415 -6.98 -12.59 6.78
C PRO A 415 -6.55 -14.05 7.01
N THR A 416 -5.29 -14.26 7.43
CA THR A 416 -4.82 -15.59 7.86
C THR A 416 -5.56 -16.06 9.12
N PRO A 417 -5.61 -17.38 9.43
CA PRO A 417 -6.27 -17.88 10.63
C PRO A 417 -5.79 -17.23 11.93
N GLU A 418 -4.50 -16.92 12.04
CA GLU A 418 -3.89 -16.25 13.20
C GLU A 418 -4.38 -14.81 13.31
N LYS A 419 -4.31 -14.05 12.21
CA LYS A 419 -4.78 -12.65 12.16
C LYS A 419 -6.28 -12.54 12.42
N ARG A 420 -7.06 -13.49 11.90
CA ARG A 420 -8.50 -13.63 12.15
C ARG A 420 -8.80 -13.86 13.63
N THR A 421 -8.10 -14.79 14.26
CA THR A 421 -8.27 -15.11 15.69
C THR A 421 -7.92 -13.91 16.57
N LEU A 422 -6.85 -13.19 16.23
CA LEU A 422 -6.47 -11.95 16.92
C LEU A 422 -7.55 -10.87 16.78
N LEU A 423 -8.07 -10.66 15.57
CA LEU A 423 -9.15 -9.69 15.30
C LEU A 423 -10.43 -10.06 16.06
N GLN A 424 -10.85 -11.33 16.05
CA GLN A 424 -12.00 -11.81 16.82
C GLN A 424 -11.83 -11.54 18.33
N SER A 425 -10.64 -11.84 18.86
CA SER A 425 -10.33 -11.62 20.28
C SER A 425 -10.39 -10.13 20.63
N TYR A 426 -9.86 -9.27 19.75
CA TYR A 426 -9.91 -7.81 19.91
C TYR A 426 -11.36 -7.29 19.90
N LEU A 427 -12.17 -7.66 18.91
CA LEU A 427 -13.58 -7.24 18.81
C LEU A 427 -14.40 -7.70 20.02
N LYS A 428 -14.15 -8.91 20.52
CA LYS A 428 -14.76 -9.45 21.74
C LYS A 428 -14.34 -8.67 22.98
N ALA A 429 -13.06 -8.29 23.09
CA ALA A 429 -12.55 -7.50 24.22
C ALA A 429 -13.16 -6.10 24.29
N LEU A 430 -13.55 -5.52 23.14
CA LEU A 430 -14.30 -4.26 23.06
C LEU A 430 -15.80 -4.41 23.39
N GLY A 431 -16.29 -5.64 23.54
CA GLY A 431 -17.70 -5.92 23.81
C GLY A 431 -18.63 -5.60 22.64
N LEU A 432 -18.11 -5.58 21.40
CA LEU A 432 -18.88 -5.13 20.23
C LEU A 432 -20.02 -6.07 19.83
N GLY A 433 -20.07 -7.32 20.32
CA GLY A 433 -21.08 -8.31 19.91
C GLY A 433 -21.05 -8.68 18.42
N LEU A 434 -20.17 -8.04 17.64
CA LEU A 434 -19.87 -8.31 16.25
C LEU A 434 -18.83 -9.41 16.19
N ALA A 435 -19.11 -10.43 15.38
CA ALA A 435 -18.21 -11.54 15.12
C ALA A 435 -17.95 -11.61 13.62
N ILE A 436 -16.73 -12.02 13.26
CA ILE A 436 -16.39 -12.44 11.90
C ILE A 436 -16.47 -13.95 11.81
N SER A 437 -16.95 -14.45 10.68
CA SER A 437 -17.05 -15.87 10.39
C SER A 437 -15.67 -16.55 10.25
N ASP A 438 -15.65 -17.88 10.13
CA ASP A 438 -14.41 -18.62 9.90
C ASP A 438 -13.84 -18.39 8.50
N ASP A 439 -14.68 -18.12 7.51
CA ASP A 439 -14.28 -17.73 6.15
C ASP A 439 -14.82 -16.32 5.87
N PRO A 440 -14.21 -15.30 6.51
CA PRO A 440 -14.78 -13.95 6.51
C PRO A 440 -14.96 -13.45 5.10
N LYS A 441 -16.06 -12.73 4.85
CA LYS A 441 -16.26 -12.02 3.58
C LYS A 441 -16.00 -10.52 3.73
N PRO A 442 -15.63 -9.82 2.65
CA PRO A 442 -15.38 -8.37 2.68
C PRO A 442 -16.53 -7.56 3.27
N GLY A 443 -17.78 -7.96 2.98
CA GLY A 443 -18.98 -7.32 3.54
C GLY A 443 -19.08 -7.40 5.06
N GLU A 444 -18.52 -8.43 5.71
CA GLU A 444 -18.46 -8.50 7.19
C GLU A 444 -17.53 -7.42 7.76
N PHE A 445 -16.39 -7.18 7.11
CA PHE A 445 -15.44 -6.13 7.49
C PHE A 445 -16.07 -4.75 7.32
N GLN A 446 -16.74 -4.52 6.19
CA GLN A 446 -17.43 -3.26 5.92
C GLN A 446 -18.58 -3.02 6.91
N ALA A 447 -19.34 -4.06 7.28
CA ALA A 447 -20.39 -3.95 8.28
C ALA A 447 -19.85 -3.55 9.66
N ILE A 448 -18.70 -4.11 10.07
CA ILE A 448 -18.03 -3.72 11.32
C ILE A 448 -17.52 -2.28 11.24
N ALA A 449 -16.93 -1.88 10.12
CA ALA A 449 -16.43 -0.52 9.91
C ALA A 449 -17.56 0.51 10.01
N ALA A 450 -18.70 0.25 9.37
CA ALA A 450 -19.88 1.11 9.40
C ALA A 450 -20.55 1.15 10.79
N ALA A 451 -20.70 0.00 11.45
CA ALA A 451 -21.30 -0.08 12.78
C ALA A 451 -20.46 0.64 13.86
N THR A 452 -19.16 0.80 13.63
CA THR A 452 -18.23 1.39 14.60
C THR A 452 -17.85 2.84 14.30
N GLN A 453 -18.26 3.41 13.17
CA GLN A 453 -17.86 4.74 12.69
C GLN A 453 -18.12 5.88 13.70
N GLY A 454 -19.23 5.82 14.46
CA GLY A 454 -19.58 6.85 15.45
C GLY A 454 -18.90 6.69 16.81
N ARG A 455 -18.03 5.68 17.00
CA ARG A 455 -17.39 5.41 18.29
C ARG A 455 -16.09 6.21 18.45
N PRO A 456 -15.70 6.55 19.70
CA PRO A 456 -14.40 7.19 19.96
C PRO A 456 -13.19 6.37 19.51
N ASP A 457 -13.31 5.04 19.44
CA ASP A 457 -12.28 4.09 19.06
C ASP A 457 -12.40 3.59 17.60
N ALA A 458 -13.23 4.23 16.77
CA ALA A 458 -13.48 3.83 15.38
C ALA A 458 -12.18 3.67 14.57
N GLN A 459 -11.26 4.64 14.67
CA GLN A 459 -9.99 4.64 13.96
C GLN A 459 -9.11 3.43 14.35
N GLN A 460 -9.11 3.04 15.63
CA GLN A 460 -8.39 1.87 16.09
C GLN A 460 -8.98 0.59 15.50
N ILE A 461 -10.31 0.48 15.49
CA ILE A 461 -11.02 -0.68 14.93
C ILE A 461 -10.72 -0.80 13.43
N HIS A 462 -10.83 0.30 12.67
CA HIS A 462 -10.51 0.34 11.24
C HIS A 462 -9.06 -0.10 10.98
N MET A 463 -8.11 0.37 11.79
CA MET A 463 -6.72 -0.03 11.65
C MET A 463 -6.48 -1.51 11.99
N MET A 464 -7.19 -2.08 12.97
CA MET A 464 -7.12 -3.52 13.25
C MET A 464 -7.71 -4.35 12.11
N LEU A 465 -8.81 -3.90 11.50
CA LEU A 465 -9.37 -4.53 10.31
C LEU A 465 -8.35 -4.53 9.16
N LEU A 466 -7.76 -3.36 8.85
CA LEU A 466 -6.71 -3.21 7.83
C LEU A 466 -5.50 -4.11 8.09
N ARG A 467 -4.95 -4.11 9.31
CA ARG A 467 -3.74 -4.91 9.64
C ARG A 467 -4.00 -6.42 9.61
N SER A 468 -5.26 -6.83 9.77
CA SER A 468 -5.65 -8.24 9.66
C SER A 468 -5.62 -8.76 8.22
N MET A 469 -5.72 -7.88 7.22
CA MET A 469 -5.68 -8.23 5.80
C MET A 469 -4.28 -8.66 5.35
N GLN A 470 -4.20 -9.37 4.22
CA GLN A 470 -2.94 -9.70 3.56
C GLN A 470 -2.53 -8.59 2.60
N GLN A 471 -1.27 -8.61 2.16
CA GLN A 471 -0.84 -7.73 1.07
C GLN A 471 -1.27 -8.33 -0.27
N ALA A 472 -1.65 -7.48 -1.21
CA ALA A 472 -1.97 -7.91 -2.56
C ALA A 472 -0.68 -8.24 -3.35
N ILE A 473 -0.75 -9.22 -4.25
CA ILE A 473 0.38 -9.72 -5.04
C ILE A 473 -0.03 -9.98 -6.50
N TYR A 474 0.96 -10.09 -7.38
CA TYR A 474 0.78 -10.64 -8.72
C TYR A 474 1.07 -12.14 -8.73
N THR A 475 0.16 -12.93 -9.28
CA THR A 475 0.30 -14.39 -9.42
C THR A 475 -0.48 -14.88 -10.64
N ALA A 476 -0.11 -16.03 -11.19
CA ALA A 476 -0.82 -16.63 -12.30
C ALA A 476 -2.16 -17.28 -11.88
N THR A 477 -2.30 -17.55 -10.58
CA THR A 477 -3.46 -18.22 -10.00
C THR A 477 -4.48 -17.20 -9.51
N ASN A 478 -5.69 -17.24 -10.05
CA ASN A 478 -6.77 -16.38 -9.58
C ASN A 478 -7.35 -16.92 -8.24
N SER A 479 -7.20 -16.14 -7.18
CA SER A 479 -7.85 -16.37 -5.86
C SER A 479 -8.77 -15.21 -5.44
N GLY A 480 -9.11 -14.32 -6.37
CA GLY A 480 -9.91 -13.12 -6.12
C GLY A 480 -9.15 -11.99 -5.41
N HIS A 481 -9.89 -10.91 -5.14
CA HIS A 481 -9.37 -9.72 -4.49
C HIS A 481 -10.27 -9.27 -3.33
N PHE A 482 -9.93 -9.72 -2.12
CA PHE A 482 -10.69 -9.53 -0.88
C PHE A 482 -11.08 -8.07 -0.65
N GLY A 483 -10.12 -7.14 -0.60
CA GLY A 483 -10.40 -5.73 -0.31
C GLY A 483 -11.37 -5.06 -1.30
N LEU A 484 -11.42 -5.51 -2.56
CA LEU A 484 -12.30 -4.95 -3.60
C LEU A 484 -13.58 -5.79 -3.81
N ALA A 485 -13.66 -6.92 -3.10
CA ALA A 485 -14.71 -7.92 -3.23
C ALA A 485 -14.92 -8.41 -4.67
N TYR A 486 -13.85 -8.58 -5.46
CA TYR A 486 -13.93 -9.15 -6.80
C TYR A 486 -13.51 -10.62 -6.83
N GLU A 487 -14.19 -11.44 -7.62
CA GLU A 487 -13.83 -12.85 -7.85
C GLU A 487 -12.59 -13.00 -8.76
N ALA A 488 -12.41 -12.08 -9.69
CA ALA A 488 -11.25 -11.99 -10.56
C ALA A 488 -10.88 -10.51 -10.76
N TYR A 489 -9.59 -10.19 -10.66
CA TYR A 489 -9.09 -8.83 -10.84
C TYR A 489 -7.66 -8.86 -11.37
N THR A 490 -7.38 -8.02 -12.37
CA THR A 490 -6.03 -7.85 -12.92
C THR A 490 -5.78 -6.38 -13.23
N HIS A 491 -4.52 -5.95 -13.18
CA HIS A 491 -4.16 -4.60 -13.59
C HIS A 491 -3.96 -4.56 -15.11
N PHE A 492 -4.72 -3.70 -15.78
CA PHE A 492 -4.70 -3.47 -17.24
C PHE A 492 -4.44 -2.00 -17.61
N THR A 493 -4.73 -1.09 -16.68
CA THR A 493 -4.96 0.34 -16.92
C THR A 493 -3.73 1.22 -16.77
N SER A 494 -2.54 0.68 -16.49
CA SER A 494 -1.31 1.50 -16.37
C SER A 494 -0.04 0.83 -16.93
N PRO A 495 -0.03 0.42 -18.21
CA PRO A 495 1.11 -0.26 -18.83
C PRO A 495 2.36 0.61 -19.03
N ILE A 496 2.29 1.94 -18.93
CA ILE A 496 3.48 2.81 -18.98
C ILE A 496 4.35 2.61 -17.73
N ARG A 497 3.72 2.36 -16.59
CA ARG A 497 4.38 2.32 -15.27
C ARG A 497 4.30 0.99 -14.54
N ARG A 498 3.62 -0.02 -15.09
CA ARG A 498 3.53 -1.38 -14.53
C ARG A 498 3.71 -2.45 -15.61
N TYR A 499 4.71 -3.30 -15.43
CA TYR A 499 4.99 -4.40 -16.34
C TYR A 499 3.88 -5.49 -16.36
N PRO A 500 3.19 -5.80 -15.25
CA PRO A 500 2.03 -6.68 -15.28
C PRO A 500 0.95 -6.24 -16.28
N ASP A 501 0.62 -4.95 -16.32
CA ASP A 501 -0.34 -4.39 -17.28
C ASP A 501 0.14 -4.55 -18.73
N LEU A 502 1.45 -4.34 -18.98
CA LEU A 502 2.05 -4.59 -20.29
C LEU A 502 1.90 -6.06 -20.73
N LEU A 503 2.07 -7.03 -19.81
CA LEU A 503 1.82 -8.44 -20.09
C LEU A 503 0.34 -8.72 -20.37
N VAL A 504 -0.56 -8.14 -19.60
CA VAL A 504 -2.02 -8.25 -19.81
C VAL A 504 -2.41 -7.73 -21.18
N HIS A 505 -1.86 -6.59 -21.62
CA HIS A 505 -2.06 -6.04 -22.97
C HIS A 505 -1.60 -7.02 -24.06
N ARG A 506 -0.44 -7.67 -23.89
CA ARG A 506 0.07 -8.67 -24.83
C ARG A 506 -0.86 -9.89 -24.93
N VAL A 507 -1.38 -10.37 -23.79
CA VAL A 507 -2.34 -11.47 -23.74
C VAL A 507 -3.63 -11.09 -24.46
N ILE A 508 -4.25 -9.96 -24.11
CA ILE A 508 -5.50 -9.50 -24.74
C ILE A 508 -5.31 -9.36 -26.26
N LYS A 509 -4.23 -8.73 -26.72
CA LYS A 509 -3.95 -8.61 -28.16
C LYS A 509 -3.78 -9.94 -28.89
N ALA A 510 -3.10 -10.90 -28.26
CA ALA A 510 -2.95 -12.22 -28.86
C ALA A 510 -4.32 -12.88 -29.02
N LEU A 511 -5.14 -12.84 -27.96
CA LEU A 511 -6.49 -13.42 -27.95
C LEU A 511 -7.42 -12.77 -28.99
N LEU A 512 -7.40 -11.44 -29.12
CA LEU A 512 -8.15 -10.72 -30.17
C LEU A 512 -7.71 -11.13 -31.58
N GLY A 513 -6.43 -11.45 -31.76
CA GLY A 513 -5.89 -12.00 -33.00
C GLY A 513 -6.06 -13.51 -33.16
N ALA A 514 -6.89 -14.16 -32.33
CA ALA A 514 -7.09 -15.61 -32.27
C ALA A 514 -5.77 -16.41 -32.10
N ARG A 515 -4.80 -15.83 -31.39
CA ARG A 515 -3.50 -16.42 -31.07
C ARG A 515 -3.35 -16.60 -29.56
N ARG A 516 -2.48 -17.53 -29.17
CA ARG A 516 -2.04 -17.69 -27.78
C ARG A 516 -0.77 -16.88 -27.57
N TYR A 517 -0.68 -16.16 -26.46
CA TYR A 517 0.56 -15.50 -26.05
C TYR A 517 1.40 -16.47 -25.23
N HIS A 518 2.67 -16.61 -25.59
CA HIS A 518 3.63 -17.38 -24.82
C HIS A 518 4.64 -16.43 -24.20
N LEU A 519 4.77 -16.50 -22.88
CA LEU A 519 5.77 -15.73 -22.17
C LEU A 519 7.15 -16.31 -22.47
N SER A 520 8.01 -15.55 -23.16
CA SER A 520 9.36 -15.99 -23.51
C SER A 520 10.30 -15.88 -22.32
N GLY A 521 11.00 -16.97 -21.99
CA GLY A 521 11.94 -17.04 -20.85
C GLY A 521 13.28 -16.31 -21.03
N ALA A 522 13.51 -15.57 -22.12
CA ALA A 522 14.79 -14.89 -22.37
C ALA A 522 15.16 -13.85 -21.29
N ALA A 523 14.19 -13.38 -20.50
CA ALA A 523 14.39 -12.45 -19.38
C ALA A 523 14.01 -13.05 -18.01
N ILE A 524 13.53 -14.29 -17.95
CA ILE A 524 13.05 -14.92 -16.71
C ILE A 524 14.12 -15.90 -16.25
N GLU A 525 15.01 -15.49 -15.33
CA GLU A 525 15.88 -16.45 -14.65
C GLU A 525 15.01 -17.56 -14.04
N GLU A 526 15.29 -18.81 -14.41
CA GLU A 526 14.56 -19.95 -13.89
C GLU A 526 14.73 -20.03 -12.37
N PRO A 527 13.67 -20.28 -11.58
CA PRO A 527 13.84 -20.65 -10.18
C PRO A 527 14.60 -21.99 -10.09
N PRO A 528 15.34 -22.27 -9.00
CA PRO A 528 16.10 -23.51 -8.85
C PRO A 528 15.18 -24.73 -8.97
N ARG A 529 15.44 -25.56 -9.99
CA ARG A 529 14.64 -26.74 -10.34
C ARG A 529 14.72 -27.82 -9.25
N THR A 530 13.61 -28.14 -8.59
CA THR A 530 13.48 -29.41 -7.87
C THR A 530 13.22 -30.54 -8.87
N ARG A 531 14.19 -31.45 -9.06
CA ARG A 531 14.04 -32.65 -9.91
C ARG A 531 12.96 -33.59 -9.36
N LYS A 532 11.96 -33.94 -10.17
CA LYS A 532 11.20 -35.20 -10.04
C LYS A 532 11.19 -35.98 -11.36
N LEU A 533 11.32 -37.29 -11.21
CA LEU A 533 11.54 -38.31 -12.24
C LEU A 533 10.34 -38.50 -13.18
N ALA A 534 10.61 -38.78 -14.46
CA ALA A 534 9.63 -38.88 -15.55
C ALA A 534 9.07 -40.32 -15.74
N HIS A 535 7.84 -40.41 -16.26
CA HIS A 535 7.29 -41.61 -16.93
C HIS A 535 6.65 -41.21 -18.28
N PRO A 536 6.88 -41.95 -19.39
CA PRO A 536 6.35 -41.58 -20.70
C PRO A 536 5.08 -42.37 -21.10
N GLY A 537 4.09 -41.65 -21.65
CA GLY A 537 3.07 -42.22 -22.55
C GLY A 537 1.64 -41.74 -22.35
N ALA A 538 1.18 -40.73 -23.12
CA ALA A 538 -0.21 -40.62 -23.58
C ALA A 538 -0.41 -39.45 -24.58
N ARG A 539 -1.27 -39.68 -25.59
CA ARG A 539 -1.61 -38.80 -26.74
C ARG A 539 -2.36 -37.52 -26.36
N ALA A 540 -2.23 -36.52 -27.24
CA ALA A 540 -2.67 -35.13 -27.08
C ALA A 540 -4.19 -34.92 -26.97
N LYS A 541 -4.56 -34.08 -25.99
CA LYS A 541 -5.85 -33.43 -25.73
C LYS A 541 -5.58 -31.90 -25.64
N PRO A 542 -6.58 -31.01 -25.75
CA PRO A 542 -6.37 -29.56 -25.81
C PRO A 542 -5.48 -29.10 -24.65
N ALA A 543 -4.42 -28.35 -24.97
CA ALA A 543 -3.31 -28.11 -24.08
C ALA A 543 -3.75 -27.33 -22.83
N LYS A 544 -3.83 -28.03 -21.69
CA LYS A 544 -3.52 -27.42 -20.40
C LYS A 544 -2.13 -26.79 -20.53
N ALA A 545 -1.93 -25.59 -19.98
CA ALA A 545 -0.61 -25.00 -19.86
C ALA A 545 0.37 -26.09 -19.39
N SER A 546 1.46 -26.33 -20.13
CA SER A 546 2.51 -27.22 -19.65
C SER A 546 2.98 -26.68 -18.30
N GLY A 547 3.35 -27.55 -17.34
CA GLY A 547 3.81 -27.10 -16.02
C GLY A 547 4.84 -25.97 -16.11
N THR A 548 5.67 -26.00 -17.16
CA THR A 548 6.66 -24.98 -17.50
C THR A 548 6.10 -23.59 -17.85
N GLU A 549 4.93 -23.46 -18.50
CA GLU A 549 4.36 -22.15 -18.86
C GLU A 549 3.77 -21.46 -17.63
N LEU A 550 3.06 -22.19 -16.77
CA LEU A 550 2.51 -21.65 -15.53
C LEU A 550 3.64 -21.22 -14.57
N GLU A 551 4.71 -22.01 -14.49
CA GLU A 551 5.91 -21.66 -13.71
C GLU A 551 6.54 -20.33 -14.15
N LEU A 552 6.60 -20.03 -15.45
CA LEU A 552 7.10 -18.74 -15.95
C LEU A 552 6.21 -17.57 -15.53
N TRP A 553 4.89 -17.73 -15.58
CA TRP A 553 3.95 -16.71 -15.13
C TRP A 553 4.03 -16.48 -13.61
N GLU A 554 4.17 -17.55 -12.81
CA GLU A 554 4.38 -17.41 -11.37
C GLU A 554 5.71 -16.74 -11.05
N ALA A 555 6.78 -17.04 -11.80
CA ALA A 555 8.06 -16.36 -11.66
C ALA A 555 7.96 -14.86 -11.99
N ALA A 556 7.29 -14.50 -13.09
CA ALA A 556 7.04 -13.11 -13.45
C ALA A 556 6.17 -12.38 -12.40
N GLY A 557 5.15 -13.05 -11.85
CA GLY A 557 4.31 -12.51 -10.79
C GLY A 557 5.09 -12.25 -9.49
N ALA A 558 5.95 -13.20 -9.09
CA ALA A 558 6.84 -13.04 -7.95
C ALA A 558 7.81 -11.87 -8.14
N HIS A 559 8.45 -11.78 -9.31
CA HIS A 559 9.37 -10.69 -9.67
C HIS A 559 8.69 -9.31 -9.60
N CYS A 560 7.52 -9.17 -10.25
CA CYS A 560 6.77 -7.92 -10.23
C CYS A 560 6.34 -7.53 -8.81
N SER A 561 5.91 -8.50 -7.99
CA SER A 561 5.50 -8.26 -6.60
C SER A 561 6.68 -7.85 -5.71
N VAL A 562 7.87 -8.45 -5.91
CA VAL A 562 9.09 -8.07 -5.20
C VAL A 562 9.49 -6.63 -5.56
N ASN A 563 9.46 -6.30 -6.84
CA ASN A 563 9.86 -4.97 -7.32
C ASN A 563 8.88 -3.86 -6.92
N GLU A 564 7.58 -4.17 -6.85
CA GLU A 564 6.57 -3.28 -6.26
C GLU A 564 6.91 -2.97 -4.80
N ARG A 565 7.20 -3.99 -3.99
CA ARG A 565 7.60 -3.78 -2.59
C ARG A 565 8.90 -3.00 -2.45
N ARG A 566 9.88 -3.28 -3.30
CA ARG A 566 11.15 -2.54 -3.35
C ARG A 566 10.92 -1.06 -3.64
N ALA A 567 10.06 -0.72 -4.60
CA ALA A 567 9.71 0.65 -4.94
C ALA A 567 9.01 1.37 -3.77
N ASP A 568 8.05 0.70 -3.14
CA ASP A 568 7.33 1.17 -1.96
C ASP A 568 8.28 1.45 -0.78
N GLU A 569 9.16 0.50 -0.47
CA GLU A 569 10.14 0.63 0.61
C GLU A 569 11.09 1.80 0.35
N ALA A 570 11.65 1.91 -0.86
CA ALA A 570 12.53 3.02 -1.22
C ALA A 570 11.82 4.38 -1.10
N SER A 571 10.57 4.48 -1.57
CA SER A 571 9.80 5.72 -1.53
C SER A 571 9.47 6.14 -0.09
N ARG A 572 9.04 5.18 0.76
CA ARG A 572 8.82 5.42 2.20
C ARG A 572 10.10 5.83 2.92
N ASP A 573 11.24 5.28 2.51
CA ASP A 573 12.55 5.58 3.09
C ASP A 573 12.95 7.05 2.86
N VAL A 574 12.73 7.55 1.65
CA VAL A 574 12.93 8.95 1.27
C VAL A 574 11.95 9.85 2.01
N GLU A 575 10.67 9.49 2.05
CA GLU A 575 9.64 10.25 2.75
C GLU A 575 9.95 10.38 4.25
N ALA A 576 10.38 9.29 4.89
CA ALA A 576 10.78 9.28 6.30
C ALA A 576 11.99 10.18 6.55
N TRP A 577 12.99 10.16 5.65
CA TRP A 577 14.15 11.05 5.75
C TRP A 577 13.76 12.53 5.62
N LEU A 578 12.92 12.86 4.63
CA LEU A 578 12.41 14.22 4.41
C LEU A 578 11.59 14.71 5.61
N LYS A 579 10.73 13.85 6.18
CA LYS A 579 10.00 14.12 7.42
C LYS A 579 10.94 14.41 8.59
N CYS A 580 12.01 13.63 8.76
CA CYS A 580 13.02 13.91 9.79
C CYS A 580 13.74 15.23 9.55
N ARG A 581 14.15 15.52 8.30
CA ARG A 581 14.80 16.78 7.94
C ARG A 581 13.93 17.98 8.28
N TYR A 582 12.64 17.90 7.95
CA TYR A 582 11.65 18.92 8.29
C TYR A 582 11.51 19.09 9.82
N MET A 583 11.37 17.99 10.57
CA MET A 583 11.22 18.03 12.03
C MET A 583 12.45 18.54 12.79
N ARG A 584 13.64 18.58 12.15
CA ARG A 584 14.85 19.15 12.75
C ARG A 584 14.69 20.63 13.09
N GLU A 585 13.90 21.36 12.30
CA GLU A 585 13.61 22.79 12.54
C GLU A 585 12.58 23.01 13.66
N HIS A 586 11.88 21.93 14.07
CA HIS A 586 10.84 21.92 15.10
C HIS A 586 11.31 21.29 16.43
N LEU A 587 12.63 21.15 16.63
CA LEU A 587 13.20 20.56 17.84
C LEU A 587 12.85 21.41 19.07
N GLY A 588 12.31 20.78 20.12
CA GLY A 588 11.90 21.42 21.37
C GLY A 588 10.48 21.98 21.36
N GLU A 589 9.81 22.01 20.22
CA GLU A 589 8.42 22.47 20.11
C GLU A 589 7.42 21.41 20.61
N GLU A 590 6.27 21.88 21.08
CA GLU A 590 5.19 21.04 21.61
C GLU A 590 4.01 20.97 20.65
N TYR A 591 3.44 19.78 20.53
CA TYR A 591 2.36 19.48 19.62
C TYR A 591 1.28 18.64 20.29
N GLY A 592 0.03 18.87 19.88
CA GLY A 592 -1.02 17.86 20.01
C GLY A 592 -0.75 16.72 19.04
N GLY A 593 -1.10 15.51 19.44
CA GLY A 593 -0.98 14.34 18.57
C GLY A 593 -1.94 13.23 18.95
N THR A 594 -2.03 12.27 18.04
CA THR A 594 -2.85 11.06 18.19
C THR A 594 -1.95 9.85 18.18
N VAL A 595 -2.13 8.93 19.14
CA VAL A 595 -1.40 7.66 19.17
C VAL A 595 -1.79 6.84 17.93
N SER A 596 -0.85 6.63 16.99
CA SER A 596 -1.05 5.85 15.76
C SER A 596 -0.74 4.37 15.96
N ALA A 597 0.17 4.03 16.86
CA ALA A 597 0.46 2.64 17.23
C ALA A 597 0.94 2.52 18.67
N VAL A 598 0.71 1.34 19.26
CA VAL A 598 1.15 0.99 20.61
C VAL A 598 2.04 -0.24 20.50
N THR A 599 3.21 -0.21 21.12
CA THR A 599 4.15 -1.33 21.16
C THR A 599 4.56 -1.63 22.60
N PRO A 600 5.19 -2.79 22.88
CA PRO A 600 5.72 -3.08 24.21
C PRO A 600 6.75 -2.07 24.73
N PHE A 601 7.40 -1.32 23.83
CA PHE A 601 8.49 -0.40 24.16
C PHE A 601 8.10 1.08 24.04
N GLY A 602 6.86 1.42 23.66
CA GLY A 602 6.42 2.81 23.57
C GLY A 602 5.15 3.03 22.77
N LEU A 603 4.91 4.31 22.44
CA LEU A 603 3.79 4.79 21.65
C LEU A 603 4.32 5.49 20.40
N PHE A 604 3.78 5.18 19.23
CA PHE A 604 3.94 6.04 18.07
C PHE A 604 2.82 7.06 18.07
N VAL A 605 3.18 8.33 17.89
CA VAL A 605 2.28 9.47 17.93
C VAL A 605 2.40 10.21 16.62
N GLN A 606 1.28 10.46 15.95
CA GLN A 606 1.21 11.35 14.79
C GLN A 606 0.86 12.76 15.26
N LEU A 607 1.67 13.75 14.87
CA LEU A 607 1.47 15.15 15.22
C LEU A 607 0.34 15.80 14.42
N ASP A 608 -0.45 16.65 15.07
CA ASP A 608 -1.50 17.43 14.42
C ASP A 608 -0.91 18.51 13.51
N GLY A 609 -1.53 18.73 12.36
CA GLY A 609 -1.12 19.76 11.39
C GLY A 609 0.16 19.42 10.61
N LEU A 610 1.10 18.68 11.20
CA LEU A 610 2.34 18.25 10.54
C LEU A 610 2.24 16.86 9.90
N TYR A 611 1.38 15.98 10.42
CA TYR A 611 1.19 14.61 9.93
C TYR A 611 2.48 13.77 9.94
N VAL A 612 3.41 14.10 10.84
CA VAL A 612 4.65 13.35 11.08
C VAL A 612 4.47 12.44 12.28
N GLU A 613 5.01 11.22 12.19
CA GLU A 613 5.00 10.24 13.27
C GLU A 613 6.35 10.21 14.01
N GLY A 614 6.31 10.07 15.33
CA GLY A 614 7.48 9.86 16.17
C GLY A 614 7.19 8.97 17.37
N LEU A 615 8.24 8.49 18.03
CA LEU A 615 8.19 7.52 19.11
C LEU A 615 8.27 8.21 20.47
N VAL A 616 7.27 7.99 21.32
CA VAL A 616 7.38 8.17 22.77
C VAL A 616 7.84 6.85 23.37
N HIS A 617 9.10 6.77 23.79
CA HIS A 617 9.62 5.57 24.44
C HIS A 617 8.93 5.33 25.79
N ILE A 618 8.79 4.07 26.21
CA ILE A 618 8.09 3.69 27.46
C ILE A 618 8.64 4.39 28.71
N THR A 619 9.94 4.72 28.72
CA THR A 619 10.60 5.46 29.81
C THR A 619 10.12 6.90 29.93
N GLU A 620 9.64 7.49 28.83
CA GLU A 620 9.12 8.85 28.76
C GLU A 620 7.62 8.91 29.14
N LEU A 621 6.95 7.76 29.29
CA LEU A 621 5.55 7.70 29.73
C LEU A 621 5.38 7.99 31.22
N GLY A 622 6.42 7.77 32.03
CA GLY A 622 6.42 8.05 33.47
C GLY A 622 7.22 7.06 34.32
N GLY A 623 7.41 7.40 35.60
CA GLY A 623 8.09 6.55 36.60
C GLY A 623 7.23 5.40 37.14
N GLU A 624 6.49 4.70 36.29
CA GLU A 624 5.77 3.48 36.65
C GLU A 624 5.96 2.37 35.61
N TYR A 625 5.58 1.15 35.97
CA TYR A 625 5.59 0.02 35.04
C TYR A 625 4.33 0.04 34.17
N TYR A 626 4.54 -0.05 32.85
CA TYR A 626 3.47 -0.23 31.87
C TYR A 626 3.49 -1.65 31.35
N ARG A 627 2.32 -2.29 31.34
CA ARG A 627 2.10 -3.60 30.76
C ARG A 627 1.42 -3.45 29.41
N PHE A 628 1.99 -4.07 28.39
CA PHE A 628 1.38 -4.17 27.07
C PHE A 628 0.32 -5.28 27.07
N ASP A 629 -0.91 -4.90 26.72
CA ASP A 629 -1.99 -5.84 26.43
C ASP A 629 -2.07 -6.00 24.91
N GLU A 630 -1.55 -7.13 24.42
CA GLU A 630 -1.51 -7.44 22.99
C GLU A 630 -2.91 -7.59 22.38
N VAL A 631 -3.88 -8.08 23.16
CA VAL A 631 -5.24 -8.26 22.67
C VAL A 631 -5.90 -6.91 22.48
N ARG A 632 -5.77 -5.99 23.44
CA ARG A 632 -6.39 -4.66 23.39
C ARG A 632 -5.56 -3.61 22.64
N GLN A 633 -4.31 -3.94 22.30
CA GLN A 633 -3.34 -3.02 21.72
C GLN A 633 -3.20 -1.74 22.57
N GLU A 634 -3.02 -1.93 23.89
CA GLU A 634 -2.91 -0.83 24.87
C GLU A 634 -1.68 -0.99 25.78
N LEU A 635 -1.08 0.12 26.18
CA LEU A 635 -0.13 0.18 27.28
C LEU A 635 -0.88 0.64 28.53
N ARG A 636 -0.89 -0.20 29.57
CA ARG A 636 -1.59 0.07 30.83
C ARG A 636 -0.61 0.23 31.99
N GLY A 637 -0.66 1.37 32.67
CA GLY A 637 0.11 1.63 33.88
C GLY A 637 -0.41 0.77 35.04
N GLU A 638 0.48 0.03 35.70
CA GLU A 638 0.11 -0.90 36.78
C GLU A 638 -0.41 -0.17 38.02
N ARG A 639 0.20 0.97 38.36
CA ARG A 639 -0.15 1.73 39.57
C ARG A 639 -1.21 2.78 39.29
N SER A 640 -1.05 3.55 38.21
CA SER A 640 -1.97 4.64 37.89
C SER A 640 -3.28 4.14 37.28
N GLY A 641 -3.24 3.00 36.58
CA GLY A 641 -4.32 2.52 35.73
C GLY A 641 -4.49 3.30 34.42
N ILE A 642 -3.59 4.24 34.10
CA ILE A 642 -3.61 5.01 32.84
C ILE A 642 -3.48 4.03 31.67
N ARG A 643 -4.24 4.30 30.61
CA ARG A 643 -4.25 3.47 29.40
C ARG A 643 -3.94 4.34 28.19
N TYR A 644 -2.92 3.95 27.45
CA TYR A 644 -2.62 4.51 26.14
C TYR A 644 -3.06 3.51 25.08
N THR A 645 -4.08 3.89 24.33
CA THR A 645 -4.63 3.13 23.22
C THR A 645 -4.33 3.87 21.92
N VAL A 646 -4.38 3.18 20.80
CA VAL A 646 -4.46 3.83 19.49
C VAL A 646 -5.67 4.80 19.46
N GLY A 647 -5.51 5.94 18.81
CA GLY A 647 -6.51 7.01 18.77
C GLY A 647 -6.51 7.92 20.00
N ALA A 648 -5.78 7.57 21.07
CA ALA A 648 -5.68 8.42 22.25
C ALA A 648 -4.99 9.75 21.90
N ARG A 649 -5.53 10.83 22.44
CA ARG A 649 -4.99 12.18 22.28
C ARG A 649 -3.94 12.43 23.34
N VAL A 650 -2.78 12.90 22.90
CA VAL A 650 -1.63 13.18 23.76
C VAL A 650 -1.02 14.52 23.37
N ARG A 651 -0.25 15.12 24.29
CA ARG A 651 0.66 16.22 23.99
C ARG A 651 2.09 15.75 24.13
N VAL A 652 2.90 16.10 23.14
CA VAL A 652 4.28 15.65 23.05
C VAL A 652 5.19 16.79 22.65
N GLN A 653 6.44 16.73 23.13
CA GLN A 653 7.51 17.63 22.72
C GLN A 653 8.48 16.88 21.80
N VAL A 654 8.90 17.52 20.71
CA VAL A 654 9.95 17.00 19.83
C VAL A 654 11.28 17.02 20.58
N SER A 655 11.78 15.84 20.97
CA SER A 655 12.94 15.75 21.87
C SER A 655 14.25 15.48 21.15
N ARG A 656 14.20 14.67 20.08
CA ARG A 656 15.36 14.32 19.27
C ARG A 656 14.90 13.98 17.86
N VAL A 657 15.73 14.36 16.88
CA VAL A 657 15.59 13.95 15.49
C VAL A 657 16.89 13.28 15.08
N ASP A 658 16.79 12.05 14.61
CA ASP A 658 17.90 11.23 14.13
C ASP A 658 17.71 10.99 12.63
N LEU A 659 18.50 11.72 11.82
CA LEU A 659 18.45 11.62 10.35
C LEU A 659 18.98 10.28 9.85
N ASP A 660 20.06 9.77 10.46
CA ASP A 660 20.69 8.51 10.08
C ASP A 660 19.76 7.33 10.40
N GLY A 661 19.12 7.38 11.58
CA GLY A 661 18.14 6.40 12.02
C GLY A 661 16.76 6.55 11.39
N ARG A 662 16.48 7.69 10.74
CA ARG A 662 15.15 8.14 10.28
C ARG A 662 14.10 8.05 11.38
N LYS A 663 14.45 8.55 12.56
CA LYS A 663 13.64 8.50 13.77
C LYS A 663 13.43 9.87 14.35
N ILE A 664 12.25 10.06 14.92
CA ILE A 664 11.89 11.23 15.69
C ILE A 664 11.43 10.73 17.05
N ASP A 665 12.09 11.18 18.11
CA ASP A 665 11.75 10.81 19.48
C ASP A 665 10.97 11.95 20.14
N PHE A 666 9.93 11.57 20.85
CA PHE A 666 9.02 12.46 21.56
C PHE A 666 9.09 12.23 23.06
N ARG A 667 8.85 13.30 23.81
CA ARG A 667 8.61 13.25 25.25
C ARG A 667 7.16 13.63 25.55
N MET A 668 6.56 12.96 26.52
CA MET A 668 5.21 13.33 26.97
C MET A 668 5.25 14.67 27.69
N VAL A 669 4.42 15.61 27.25
CA VAL A 669 4.18 16.85 27.98
C VAL A 669 3.06 16.59 28.97
N ARG A 670 3.32 16.85 30.25
CA ARG A 670 2.34 16.67 31.32
C ARG A 670 1.90 18.04 31.82
N ASP A 671 0.59 18.28 31.80
CA ASP A 671 0.03 19.45 32.49
C ASP A 671 0.09 19.20 34.00
N ALA A 672 0.94 19.96 34.70
CA ALA A 672 1.09 19.89 36.15
C ALA A 672 -0.24 20.09 36.93
N ALA A 673 -1.24 20.71 36.30
CA ALA A 673 -2.57 20.92 36.86
C ALA A 673 -3.46 19.65 36.82
N GLU A 674 -3.35 18.82 35.78
CA GLU A 674 -4.15 17.58 35.65
C GLU A 674 -3.60 16.46 36.53
N ASP A 675 -2.28 16.32 36.62
CA ASP A 675 -1.65 15.38 37.55
C ASP A 675 -1.95 15.75 39.01
N ALA A 676 -1.91 17.04 39.37
CA ALA A 676 -2.29 17.50 40.70
C ALA A 676 -3.78 17.29 41.00
N ALA A 677 -4.67 17.42 40.00
CA ALA A 677 -6.10 17.16 40.15
C ALA A 677 -6.41 15.65 40.31
N ALA A 678 -5.75 14.79 39.54
CA ALA A 678 -5.88 13.33 39.63
C ALA A 678 -5.26 12.74 40.91
N LEU A 679 -4.17 13.33 41.40
CA LEU A 679 -3.57 12.99 42.70
C LEU A 679 -4.42 13.52 43.88
N ARG A 680 -5.01 14.72 43.77
CA ARG A 680 -5.92 15.27 44.80
C ARG A 680 -7.24 14.52 44.86
N SER A 681 -7.83 14.14 43.72
CA SER A 681 -9.09 13.37 43.70
C SER A 681 -8.93 11.96 44.28
N ARG A 682 -7.71 11.43 44.34
CA ARG A 682 -7.38 10.11 44.92
C ARG A 682 -6.92 10.17 46.38
N ARG A 683 -6.51 11.33 46.89
CA ARG A 683 -6.05 11.47 48.29
C ARG A 683 -7.20 11.64 49.28
N ASP A 684 -8.37 12.10 48.82
CA ASP A 684 -9.54 12.42 49.67
C ASP A 684 -10.73 11.45 49.54
N ARG A 685 -10.54 10.25 48.98
CA ARG A 685 -11.62 9.23 48.98
C ARG A 685 -11.13 7.93 49.58
N THR A 686 -11.65 7.61 50.77
CA THR A 686 -11.51 6.27 51.32
C THR A 686 -12.56 5.35 50.67
N ALA A 687 -12.28 4.03 50.60
CA ALA A 687 -13.25 3.05 50.12
C ALA A 687 -14.58 3.07 50.91
N SER A 688 -14.57 3.64 52.12
CA SER A 688 -15.76 3.88 52.93
C SER A 688 -16.66 4.96 52.34
N ASP A 689 -16.07 6.03 51.79
CA ASP A 689 -16.79 7.19 51.24
C ASP A 689 -17.43 6.86 49.88
N GLU A 690 -16.74 6.07 49.05
CA GLU A 690 -17.32 5.56 47.79
C GLU A 690 -18.47 4.59 48.04
N LEU A 691 -18.36 3.72 49.06
CA LEU A 691 -19.45 2.82 49.44
C LEU A 691 -20.65 3.58 50.04
N ALA A 692 -20.40 4.67 50.76
CA ALA A 692 -21.45 5.55 51.29
C ALA A 692 -22.18 6.32 50.17
N ALA A 693 -21.43 6.82 49.17
CA ALA A 693 -21.98 7.52 48.02
C ALA A 693 -22.85 6.59 47.14
N VAL A 694 -22.39 5.36 46.88
CA VAL A 694 -23.15 4.35 46.13
C VAL A 694 -24.41 3.91 46.89
N LYS A 695 -24.33 3.72 48.22
CA LYS A 695 -25.50 3.42 49.05
C LYS A 695 -26.49 4.59 49.14
N GLY A 696 -25.98 5.84 49.12
CA GLY A 696 -26.80 7.05 49.06
C GLY A 696 -27.55 7.17 47.74
N ALA A 697 -26.88 6.93 46.62
CA ALA A 697 -27.49 6.92 45.29
C ALA A 697 -28.53 5.82 45.12
N ASP A 698 -28.27 4.60 45.63
CA ASP A 698 -29.24 3.49 45.61
C ASP A 698 -30.47 3.76 46.49
N ARG A 699 -30.29 4.42 47.65
CA ARG A 699 -31.41 4.87 48.50
C ARG A 699 -32.23 5.97 47.84
N ALA A 700 -31.60 6.92 47.16
CA ALA A 700 -32.28 7.99 46.43
C ALA A 700 -33.07 7.44 45.22
N ALA A 701 -32.51 6.49 44.49
CA ALA A 701 -33.19 5.81 43.38
C ALA A 701 -34.40 4.99 43.85
N LYS A 702 -34.29 4.29 45.00
CA LYS A 702 -35.41 3.56 45.61
C LYS A 702 -36.50 4.48 46.17
N ALA A 703 -36.15 5.65 46.69
CA ALA A 703 -37.11 6.66 47.14
C ALA A 703 -37.88 7.28 45.96
N ALA A 704 -37.20 7.56 44.84
CA ALA A 704 -37.81 8.06 43.61
C ALA A 704 -38.76 7.03 42.96
N ALA A 705 -38.46 5.74 43.06
CA ALA A 705 -39.32 4.67 42.56
C ALA A 705 -40.61 4.49 43.38
N LYS A 706 -40.60 4.77 44.69
CA LYS A 706 -41.80 4.69 45.56
C LYS A 706 -42.74 5.90 45.42
N GLY A 707 -42.28 7.02 44.86
CA GLY A 707 -43.09 8.23 44.67
C GLY A 707 -44.01 8.22 43.44
N LYS A 708 -43.84 7.28 42.50
CA LYS A 708 -44.58 7.25 41.21
C LYS A 708 -45.86 6.40 41.19
N GLN A 709 -46.31 5.86 42.33
CA GLN A 709 -47.65 5.25 42.46
C GLN A 709 -48.60 6.17 43.27
N ARG A 710 -49.03 7.28 42.66
CA ARG A 710 -50.25 8.00 43.06
C ARG A 710 -50.68 8.95 41.94
N SER A 711 -51.48 8.43 41.01
CA SER A 711 -52.22 9.22 40.01
C SER A 711 -53.49 9.81 40.64
N PRO A 712 -53.83 11.10 40.43
CA PRO A 712 -55.09 11.67 40.87
C PRO A 712 -56.23 11.43 39.86
N ARG A 713 -57.43 11.18 40.40
CA ARG A 713 -58.72 11.06 39.71
C ARG A 713 -59.14 12.39 39.05
N PRO A 714 -59.83 12.39 37.89
CA PRO A 714 -60.59 13.54 37.41
C PRO A 714 -62.04 13.51 37.92
N ALA A 715 -62.65 14.69 38.04
CA ALA A 715 -64.00 14.90 38.54
C ALA A 715 -65.06 14.96 37.42
N LYS A 716 -66.12 14.16 37.61
CA LYS A 716 -67.55 14.33 37.28
C LYS A 716 -68.00 14.61 35.82
N SER A 717 -68.78 13.67 35.29
CA SER A 717 -70.11 13.97 34.73
C SER A 717 -71.10 12.85 35.11
N ALA A 718 -72.35 13.24 35.34
CA ALA A 718 -73.41 12.45 35.93
C ALA A 718 -74.15 11.57 34.92
N SER A 719 -74.59 10.37 35.33
CA SER A 719 -76.02 9.97 35.30
C SER A 719 -76.24 8.52 35.77
N ARG A 720 -77.06 8.41 36.81
CA ARG A 720 -77.97 7.33 37.28
C ARG A 720 -77.87 5.90 36.69
N LYS A 721 -77.78 4.93 37.65
CA LYS A 721 -78.63 3.72 37.89
C LYS A 721 -79.29 3.09 36.65
N SER A 722 -79.24 1.77 36.40
CA SER A 722 -79.45 0.65 37.34
C SER A 722 -79.24 -0.73 36.66
N ALA A 723 -78.80 -1.69 37.48
CA ALA A 723 -79.18 -3.12 37.53
C ALA A 723 -79.00 -4.03 36.28
N GLY A 724 -78.17 -5.06 36.46
CA GLY A 724 -78.14 -6.25 35.61
C GLY A 724 -77.19 -7.30 36.19
N ARG A 725 -77.74 -8.45 36.56
CA ARG A 725 -77.16 -9.54 37.36
C ARG A 725 -76.58 -10.65 36.44
N LEU A 726 -75.79 -11.56 37.03
CA LEU A 726 -75.46 -12.95 36.59
C LEU A 726 -74.32 -13.07 35.56
N ALA A 727 -73.20 -13.75 35.83
CA ALA A 727 -72.93 -15.17 36.18
C ALA A 727 -72.60 -16.03 34.94
N GLY A 728 -71.57 -16.88 35.06
CA GLY A 728 -71.25 -17.94 34.08
C GLY A 728 -69.74 -18.11 33.89
N LYS A 729 -69.03 -18.85 34.76
CA LYS A 729 -68.72 -20.29 34.70
C LYS A 729 -67.91 -20.74 33.46
N SER A 730 -66.80 -21.43 33.77
CA SER A 730 -66.41 -22.74 33.20
C SER A 730 -65.83 -22.71 31.76
N THR A 731 -64.80 -23.45 31.34
CA THR A 731 -64.15 -24.66 31.86
C THR A 731 -62.85 -24.97 31.09
N ARG A 732 -61.88 -25.55 31.82
CA ARG A 732 -60.99 -26.70 31.50
C ARG A 732 -60.43 -26.96 30.09
N ARG A 733 -59.11 -27.26 30.16
CA ARG A 733 -58.31 -28.34 29.50
C ARG A 733 -58.18 -28.23 27.97
N ARG A 734 -57.01 -28.38 27.36
CA ARG A 734 -55.79 -29.12 27.72
C ARG A 734 -54.55 -28.23 27.60
#